data_AF-A0A957V0R4-F1
#
_entry.id   AF-A0A957V0R4-F1
#
_cell.length_a   1.000
_cell.length_b   1.000
_cell.length_c   1.000
_cell.angle_alpha   90.00
_cell.angle_beta   90.00
_cell.angle_gamma   90.00
#
_symmetry.space_group_name_H-M   'P 1'
#
loop_
_entity.id
_entity.type
_entity.pdbx_description
1 polymer ?
#
loop_
_entity_poly.entity_id
_entity_poly.type
_entity_poly.pdbx_seq_one_letter_code
_entity_poly.pdbx_strand_id
1 'polypeptide(L)'
;MRIISIGTALGLAVVLFVRPEVGLFFFWRVMIPMVPLLFFVAPALWRNICPMAALNQTPRRFGFTKGMTPPQWMQRYGYLIAIGLFLVLVSTRKVLFNTNGPALAVLILVALTAAFVMGDLFRGKSGWCSSICPLLPVQRIYGQTPFVNVTHAHCEPCLGCTKNCYDLNPKNAYLADLYDDDRRFALFRRAFVGLFPGFILAFYLVPNPPAIPVWQMYAMLAAAGVFSMLTFFAVEAVTRHTGSKITVLYGALALNLYYWFNAVTLGSLIAAPAPEAFVWSLRTLVLALTLFWVYRTYQKEKPFIELTLAPASLHGTLSLHGTTAARKPANGKPGNDDSGAAKRATPVVTVAPDGQQIAVQKNRTLLEICEQHNLPIESGCRMGLCGADPVCVLKGMENLSKVGDDERTTLERLGMAPNTRMACMARVRGDVEVALTPDKPDIYQSSIVPGFKYDKGVERVVIVGNGIAGVTAADHIRRRHPHCEIHLIGRERHHLYNRMGITRLIYGRSAMQGLYLLPEQWYEDFNITCWLNTHVTHVDRDARTVALGTGETLPYDRLILTTGSQSFVPPIDGYGMPGTFVLRSAEDAMTIRAYVQEQGSRTAVVAGGGLLGLEAAYGLYKLGLEVTVLERSPALLARQLDARSSEFLLAYLEGLGIRVRTEAEVAAAHAADGAAGARVATVTLGDGQVLPCDLLLVAAGIRADLELARQMGLELQQGVVVDDLMRTSDPHIFAAGDVAEYGGKLYGLWPV
;
A
#
# COMPACT_ATOMS: atom_id res chain seq x y z
N MET A 1 -17.90 -24.54 8.17
CA MET A 1 -16.59 -24.60 8.86
C MET A 1 -16.46 -23.65 10.06
N ARG A 2 -16.73 -22.34 9.94
CA ARG A 2 -16.56 -21.38 11.07
C ARG A 2 -17.41 -21.67 12.31
N ILE A 3 -18.69 -22.03 12.11
CA ILE A 3 -19.58 -22.41 13.21
C ILE A 3 -19.07 -23.67 13.90
N ILE A 4 -18.60 -24.64 13.10
CA ILE A 4 -18.03 -25.89 13.60
C ILE A 4 -16.80 -25.61 14.46
N SER A 5 -15.87 -24.76 14.01
CA SER A 5 -14.66 -24.48 14.80
C SER A 5 -14.96 -23.80 16.14
N ILE A 6 -15.89 -22.83 16.17
CA ILE A 6 -16.33 -22.18 17.40
C ILE A 6 -17.03 -23.21 18.31
N GLY A 7 -17.94 -24.02 17.76
CA GLY A 7 -18.64 -25.07 18.48
C GLY A 7 -17.69 -26.10 19.08
N THR A 8 -16.67 -26.55 18.33
CA THR A 8 -15.64 -27.48 18.82
C THR A 8 -14.83 -26.85 19.96
N ALA A 9 -14.47 -25.57 19.87
CA ALA A 9 -13.72 -24.89 20.93
C ALA A 9 -14.54 -24.72 22.22
N LEU A 10 -15.82 -24.38 22.10
CA LEU A 10 -16.74 -24.29 23.24
C LEU A 10 -17.00 -25.69 23.84
N GLY A 11 -17.20 -26.71 23.00
CA GLY A 11 -17.35 -28.09 23.45
C GLY A 11 -16.12 -28.59 24.21
N LEU A 12 -14.91 -28.28 23.74
CA LEU A 12 -13.68 -28.58 24.45
C LEU A 12 -13.61 -27.86 25.81
N ALA A 13 -13.99 -26.58 25.89
CA ALA A 13 -14.03 -25.85 27.15
C ALA A 13 -15.00 -26.51 28.16
N VAL A 14 -16.17 -26.96 27.70
CA VAL A 14 -17.12 -27.72 28.52
C VAL A 14 -16.51 -29.03 29.01
N VAL A 15 -15.86 -29.80 28.13
CA VAL A 15 -15.18 -31.05 28.52
C VAL A 15 -14.09 -30.78 29.54
N LEU A 16 -13.32 -29.70 29.42
CA LEU A 16 -12.29 -29.32 30.38
C LEU A 16 -12.84 -28.97 31.78
N PHE A 17 -14.08 -28.50 31.87
CA PHE A 17 -14.77 -28.29 33.15
C PHE A 17 -15.36 -29.59 33.71
N VAL A 18 -16.06 -30.38 32.89
CA VAL A 18 -16.85 -31.54 33.33
C VAL A 18 -15.99 -32.79 33.48
N ARG A 19 -15.01 -32.98 32.59
CA ARG A 19 -14.07 -34.12 32.56
C ARG A 19 -12.64 -33.60 32.29
N PRO A 20 -12.00 -32.92 33.26
CA PRO A 20 -10.70 -32.27 33.09
C PRO A 20 -9.62 -33.18 32.48
N GLU A 21 -9.52 -34.43 32.95
CA GLU A 21 -8.52 -35.40 32.48
C GLU A 21 -8.66 -35.70 30.97
N VAL A 22 -9.90 -35.89 30.51
CA VAL A 22 -10.19 -36.17 29.10
C VAL A 22 -9.88 -34.93 28.26
N GLY A 23 -10.32 -33.75 28.71
CA GLY A 23 -10.04 -32.50 28.02
C GLY A 23 -8.55 -32.19 27.91
N LEU A 24 -7.80 -32.35 29.01
CA LEU A 24 -6.35 -32.16 29.05
C LEU A 24 -5.62 -33.16 28.15
N PHE A 25 -6.05 -34.43 28.16
CA PHE A 25 -5.50 -35.46 27.27
C PHE A 25 -5.67 -35.06 25.80
N PHE A 26 -6.89 -34.76 25.35
CA PHE A 26 -7.14 -34.39 23.95
C PHE A 26 -6.40 -33.11 23.56
N PHE A 27 -6.46 -32.07 24.38
CA PHE A 27 -5.83 -30.80 24.05
C PHE A 27 -4.30 -30.94 23.95
N TRP A 28 -3.65 -31.52 24.96
CA TRP A 28 -2.19 -31.54 25.03
C TRP A 28 -1.53 -32.70 24.29
N ARG A 29 -2.17 -33.86 24.17
CA ARG A 29 -1.59 -35.03 23.48
C ARG A 29 -2.04 -35.17 22.04
N VAL A 30 -3.16 -34.57 21.64
CA VAL A 30 -3.68 -34.68 20.26
C VAL A 30 -3.61 -33.34 19.54
N MET A 31 -4.28 -32.29 20.05
CA MET A 31 -4.40 -31.03 19.30
C MET A 31 -3.07 -30.28 19.20
N ILE A 32 -2.43 -29.97 20.33
CA ILE A 32 -1.23 -29.11 20.37
C ILE A 32 -0.04 -29.70 19.59
N PRO A 33 0.25 -31.01 19.65
CA PRO A 33 1.29 -31.62 18.83
C PRO A 33 1.06 -31.47 17.33
N MET A 34 -0.17 -31.31 16.85
CA MET A 34 -0.50 -31.20 15.41
C MET A 34 -0.39 -29.76 14.87
N VAL A 35 -0.54 -28.75 15.73
CA VAL A 35 -0.62 -27.33 15.31
C VAL A 35 0.65 -26.86 14.56
N PRO A 36 1.89 -27.12 15.04
CA PRO A 36 3.09 -26.68 14.32
C PRO A 36 3.25 -27.33 12.94
N LEU A 37 2.82 -28.60 12.77
CA LEU A 37 2.85 -29.25 11.45
C LEU A 37 1.84 -28.59 10.51
N LEU A 38 0.65 -28.26 11.02
CA LEU A 38 -0.35 -27.53 10.25
C LEU A 38 0.15 -26.15 9.83
N PHE A 39 0.84 -25.41 10.71
CA PHE A 39 1.45 -24.12 10.36
C PHE A 39 2.56 -24.29 9.32
N PHE A 40 3.30 -25.38 9.38
CA PHE A 40 4.39 -25.64 8.45
C PHE A 40 3.90 -26.05 7.05
N VAL A 41 2.87 -26.90 6.99
CA VAL A 41 2.33 -27.42 5.72
C VAL A 41 1.32 -26.47 5.10
N ALA A 42 0.32 -26.03 5.86
CA ALA A 42 -0.83 -25.27 5.38
C ALA A 42 -1.27 -24.15 6.36
N PRO A 43 -0.45 -23.10 6.57
CA PRO A 43 -0.78 -22.02 7.51
C PRO A 43 -2.10 -21.31 7.20
N ALA A 44 -2.49 -21.20 5.92
CA ALA A 44 -3.78 -20.64 5.52
C ALA A 44 -4.97 -21.50 6.00
N LEU A 45 -4.83 -22.83 6.00
CA LEU A 45 -5.86 -23.74 6.50
C LEU A 45 -6.10 -23.51 8.00
N TRP A 46 -5.03 -23.35 8.79
CA TRP A 46 -5.15 -22.98 10.20
C TRP A 46 -5.95 -21.69 10.38
N ARG A 47 -5.63 -20.64 9.62
CA ARG A 47 -6.34 -19.36 9.71
C ARG A 47 -7.82 -19.49 9.37
N ASN A 48 -8.19 -20.44 8.51
CA ASN A 48 -9.58 -20.72 8.16
C ASN A 48 -10.32 -21.50 9.25
N ILE A 49 -9.66 -22.46 9.92
CA ILE A 49 -10.28 -23.29 10.96
C ILE A 49 -10.14 -22.73 12.39
N CYS A 50 -9.30 -21.73 12.61
CA CYS A 50 -9.06 -21.16 13.93
C CYS A 50 -10.34 -20.54 14.53
N PRO A 51 -10.78 -20.95 15.73
CA PRO A 51 -12.01 -20.44 16.34
C PRO A 51 -11.93 -18.96 16.71
N MET A 52 -10.75 -18.49 17.15
CA MET A 52 -10.50 -17.07 17.42
C MET A 52 -10.58 -16.23 16.14
N ALA A 53 -10.09 -16.76 15.02
CA ALA A 53 -10.19 -16.07 13.72
C ALA A 53 -11.64 -15.96 13.24
N ALA A 54 -12.43 -17.01 13.45
CA ALA A 54 -13.86 -17.00 13.15
C ALA A 54 -14.63 -15.99 14.03
N LEU A 55 -14.40 -16.01 15.35
CA LEU A 55 -15.04 -15.07 16.28
C LEU A 55 -14.66 -13.62 16.00
N ASN A 56 -13.38 -13.35 15.72
CA ASN A 56 -12.91 -12.01 15.39
C ASN A 56 -13.59 -11.41 14.14
N GLN A 57 -14.04 -12.24 13.19
CA GLN A 57 -14.77 -11.74 12.01
C GLN A 57 -16.29 -11.73 12.19
N THR A 58 -16.80 -12.16 13.34
CA THR A 58 -18.23 -12.29 13.59
C THR A 58 -18.94 -10.94 13.67
N PRO A 59 -18.44 -9.93 14.44
CA PRO A 59 -19.07 -8.61 14.51
C PRO A 59 -19.28 -7.93 13.15
N ARG A 60 -18.28 -8.04 12.28
CA ARG A 60 -18.35 -7.53 10.90
C ARG A 60 -19.43 -8.21 10.08
N ARG A 61 -19.58 -9.53 10.21
CA ARG A 61 -20.59 -10.29 9.44
C ARG A 61 -22.01 -9.90 9.83
N PHE A 62 -22.22 -9.50 11.07
CA PHE A 62 -23.51 -9.06 11.60
C PHE A 62 -23.71 -7.54 11.54
N GLY A 63 -22.75 -6.78 10.96
CA GLY A 63 -22.92 -5.37 10.66
C GLY A 63 -22.78 -4.40 11.84
N PHE A 64 -22.22 -4.83 12.99
CA PHE A 64 -22.08 -3.97 14.17
C PHE A 64 -20.63 -3.62 14.56
N THR A 65 -19.65 -4.01 13.73
CA THR A 65 -18.24 -3.62 13.97
C THR A 65 -18.05 -2.11 13.87
N LYS A 66 -17.29 -1.53 14.79
CA LYS A 66 -16.88 -0.10 14.76
C LYS A 66 -15.84 0.19 13.69
N GLY A 67 -15.17 -0.84 13.17
CA GLY A 67 -14.24 -0.68 12.04
C GLY A 67 -13.02 0.22 12.31
N MET A 68 -12.65 0.42 13.57
CA MET A 68 -11.57 1.36 13.94
C MET A 68 -10.21 0.88 13.41
N THR A 69 -9.33 1.82 13.13
CA THR A 69 -7.92 1.53 12.84
C THR A 69 -7.20 1.22 14.17
N PRO A 70 -6.34 0.19 14.24
CA PRO A 70 -5.57 -0.03 15.46
C PRO A 70 -4.69 1.18 15.77
N PRO A 71 -4.61 1.64 17.03
CA PRO A 71 -3.79 2.80 17.38
C PRO A 71 -2.31 2.53 17.06
N GLN A 72 -1.52 3.59 16.83
CA GLN A 72 -0.12 3.48 16.40
C GLN A 72 0.74 2.58 17.31
N TRP A 73 0.53 2.64 18.63
CA TRP A 73 1.25 1.78 19.57
C TRP A 73 0.96 0.30 19.31
N MET A 74 -0.28 -0.05 18.96
CA MET A 74 -0.68 -1.43 18.67
C MET A 74 -0.11 -1.90 17.32
N GLN A 75 -0.06 -1.02 16.33
CA GLN A 75 0.59 -1.32 15.05
C GLN A 75 2.10 -1.54 15.22
N ARG A 76 2.74 -0.76 16.09
CA ARG A 76 4.19 -0.80 16.34
C ARG A 76 4.62 -1.95 17.25
N TYR A 77 3.88 -2.18 18.34
CA TYR A 77 4.25 -3.12 19.40
C TYR A 77 3.39 -4.38 19.45
N GLY A 78 2.32 -4.49 18.65
CA GLY A 78 1.41 -5.64 18.67
C GLY A 78 2.12 -6.97 18.49
N TYR A 79 3.10 -7.06 17.59
CA TYR A 79 3.89 -8.27 17.38
C TYR A 79 4.76 -8.62 18.61
N LEU A 80 5.32 -7.62 19.29
CA LEU A 80 6.09 -7.81 20.53
C LEU A 80 5.18 -8.30 21.68
N ILE A 81 3.97 -7.75 21.78
CA ILE A 81 2.96 -8.21 22.74
C ILE A 81 2.58 -9.66 22.43
N ALA A 82 2.40 -10.02 21.15
CA ALA A 82 2.13 -11.40 20.75
C ALA A 82 3.26 -12.36 21.17
N ILE A 83 4.53 -11.96 21.03
CA ILE A 83 5.69 -12.72 21.53
C ILE A 83 5.62 -12.88 23.05
N GLY A 84 5.40 -11.79 23.78
CA GLY A 84 5.32 -11.81 25.25
C GLY A 84 4.20 -12.74 25.74
N LEU A 85 3.00 -12.60 25.17
CA LEU A 85 1.86 -13.47 25.47
C LEU A 85 2.18 -14.94 25.15
N PHE A 86 2.82 -15.22 24.01
CA PHE A 86 3.22 -16.58 23.67
C PHE A 86 4.15 -17.19 24.73
N LEU A 87 5.22 -16.49 25.10
CA LEU A 87 6.20 -16.97 26.07
C LEU A 87 5.55 -17.19 27.44
N VAL A 88 4.77 -16.23 27.92
CA VAL A 88 4.06 -16.34 29.21
C VAL A 88 3.10 -17.52 29.21
N LEU A 89 2.26 -17.67 28.18
CA LEU A 89 1.27 -18.74 28.11
C LEU A 89 1.93 -20.12 28.03
N VAL A 90 2.98 -20.26 27.21
CA VAL A 90 3.69 -21.54 27.07
C VAL A 90 4.46 -21.89 28.34
N SER A 91 5.09 -20.93 29.02
CA SER A 91 5.79 -21.23 30.28
C SER A 91 4.82 -21.52 31.44
N THR A 92 3.65 -20.87 31.47
CA THR A 92 2.59 -21.13 32.46
C THR A 92 2.01 -22.55 32.33
N ARG A 93 2.12 -23.16 31.15
CA ARG A 93 1.72 -24.56 30.92
C ARG A 93 2.36 -25.53 31.92
N LYS A 94 3.64 -25.34 32.26
CA LYS A 94 4.38 -26.22 33.19
C LYS A 94 3.88 -26.13 34.63
N VAL A 95 3.26 -25.01 35.00
CA VAL A 95 2.85 -24.73 36.39
C VAL A 95 1.35 -24.99 36.59
N LEU A 96 0.53 -24.64 35.61
CA LEU A 96 -0.92 -24.59 35.78
C LEU A 96 -1.68 -25.39 34.70
N PHE A 97 -1.48 -25.06 33.42
CA PHE A 97 -2.41 -25.55 32.37
C PHE A 97 -2.26 -27.03 32.00
N ASN A 98 -1.16 -27.69 32.38
CA ASN A 98 -1.02 -29.14 32.16
C ASN A 98 -1.83 -29.98 33.13
N THR A 99 -2.16 -29.46 34.31
CA THR A 99 -2.79 -30.22 35.41
C THR A 99 -4.17 -29.69 35.77
N ASN A 100 -4.46 -28.43 35.45
CA ASN A 100 -5.74 -27.79 35.80
C ASN A 100 -6.61 -27.56 34.55
N GLY A 101 -7.56 -28.47 34.32
CA GLY A 101 -8.51 -28.39 33.21
C GLY A 101 -9.39 -27.12 33.23
N PRO A 102 -10.04 -26.76 34.36
CA PRO A 102 -10.80 -25.53 34.48
C PRO A 102 -9.99 -24.26 34.14
N ALA A 103 -8.73 -24.16 34.59
CA ALA A 103 -7.87 -23.03 34.27
C ALA A 103 -7.59 -22.93 32.76
N LEU A 104 -7.39 -24.07 32.08
CA LEU A 104 -7.24 -24.11 30.63
C LEU A 104 -8.54 -23.75 29.90
N ALA A 105 -9.71 -24.17 30.41
CA ALA A 105 -11.00 -23.80 29.86
C ALA A 105 -11.24 -22.29 29.93
N VAL A 106 -10.92 -21.67 31.07
CA VAL A 106 -10.98 -20.21 31.26
C VAL A 106 -10.05 -19.50 30.27
N LEU A 107 -8.82 -19.99 30.07
CA LEU A 107 -7.89 -19.42 29.09
C LEU A 107 -8.49 -19.44 27.67
N ILE A 108 -9.09 -20.55 27.26
CA ILE A 108 -9.75 -20.67 25.94
C ILE A 108 -10.89 -19.68 25.82
N LEU A 109 -11.78 -19.59 26.83
CA LEU A 109 -12.93 -18.67 26.82
C LEU A 109 -12.49 -17.20 26.80
N VAL A 110 -11.46 -16.83 27.56
CA VAL A 110 -10.88 -15.48 27.55
C VAL A 110 -10.31 -15.15 26.18
N ALA A 111 -9.57 -16.07 25.55
CA ALA A 111 -9.02 -15.85 24.20
C ALA A 111 -10.12 -15.70 23.14
N LEU A 112 -11.20 -16.50 23.22
CA LEU A 112 -12.35 -16.40 22.33
C LEU A 112 -13.09 -15.06 22.51
N THR A 113 -13.32 -14.65 23.75
CA THR A 113 -13.98 -13.38 24.10
C THR A 113 -13.15 -12.19 23.64
N ALA A 114 -11.84 -12.19 23.92
CA ALA A 114 -10.94 -11.13 23.48
C ALA A 114 -10.88 -11.03 21.96
N ALA A 115 -10.84 -12.16 21.24
CA ALA A 115 -10.88 -12.16 19.78
C ALA A 115 -12.17 -11.54 19.23
N PHE A 116 -13.32 -11.82 19.85
CA PHE A 116 -14.62 -11.22 19.50
C PHE A 116 -14.64 -9.71 19.78
N VAL A 117 -14.30 -9.28 20.99
CA VAL A 117 -14.28 -7.85 21.39
C VAL A 117 -13.34 -7.05 20.49
N MET A 118 -12.16 -7.58 20.19
CA MET A 118 -11.22 -6.90 19.31
C MET A 118 -11.69 -6.87 17.85
N GLY A 119 -12.51 -7.83 17.43
CA GLY A 119 -13.16 -7.83 16.11
C GLY A 119 -14.33 -6.87 16.01
N ASP A 120 -14.96 -6.55 17.14
CA ASP A 120 -15.97 -5.51 17.24
C ASP A 120 -15.34 -4.12 17.09
N LEU A 121 -14.24 -3.88 17.81
CA LEU A 121 -13.55 -2.60 17.81
C LEU A 121 -12.80 -2.32 16.49
N PHE A 122 -12.01 -3.27 15.99
CA PHE A 122 -11.03 -3.01 14.93
C PHE A 122 -11.36 -3.68 13.60
N ARG A 123 -11.02 -2.99 12.51
CA ARG A 123 -11.32 -3.46 11.14
C ARG A 123 -10.55 -4.72 10.71
N GLY A 124 -11.28 -5.68 10.15
CA GLY A 124 -10.69 -6.88 9.55
C GLY A 124 -9.95 -7.73 10.59
N LYS A 125 -8.77 -8.26 10.22
CA LYS A 125 -8.00 -9.17 11.09
C LYS A 125 -7.00 -8.47 12.02
N SER A 126 -6.93 -7.15 11.98
CA SER A 126 -6.01 -6.37 12.79
C SER A 126 -6.42 -6.31 14.26
N GLY A 127 -7.66 -6.66 14.60
CA GLY A 127 -8.09 -6.78 15.98
C GLY A 127 -7.39 -7.92 16.74
N TRP A 128 -7.06 -9.03 16.08
CA TRP A 128 -6.51 -10.20 16.79
C TRP A 128 -5.46 -10.95 15.98
N CYS A 129 -5.91 -11.59 14.89
CA CYS A 129 -5.14 -12.59 14.16
C CYS A 129 -3.86 -12.08 13.50
N SER A 130 -3.77 -10.79 13.23
CA SER A 130 -2.61 -10.15 12.60
C SER A 130 -1.92 -9.13 13.50
N SER A 131 -2.28 -9.06 14.79
CA SER A 131 -1.72 -8.11 15.75
C SER A 131 -1.20 -8.85 16.99
N ILE A 132 -2.08 -9.13 17.95
CA ILE A 132 -1.73 -9.54 19.32
C ILE A 132 -1.84 -11.06 19.53
N CYS A 133 -2.40 -11.81 18.56
CA CYS A 133 -2.56 -13.26 18.68
C CYS A 133 -1.23 -13.96 19.04
N PRO A 134 -1.16 -14.71 20.15
CA PRO A 134 0.09 -15.33 20.61
C PRO A 134 0.63 -16.40 19.65
N LEU A 135 -0.20 -16.91 18.74
CA LEU A 135 0.25 -17.88 17.72
C LEU A 135 0.80 -17.21 16.46
N LEU A 136 0.62 -15.89 16.29
CA LEU A 136 1.08 -15.15 15.13
C LEU A 136 2.60 -15.27 14.91
N PRO A 137 3.46 -15.15 15.94
CA PRO A 137 4.90 -15.27 15.73
C PRO A 137 5.28 -16.63 15.15
N VAL A 138 4.80 -17.73 15.75
CA VAL A 138 5.07 -19.10 15.29
C VAL A 138 4.50 -19.34 13.87
N GLN A 139 3.30 -18.85 13.61
CA GLN A 139 2.68 -18.92 12.28
C GLN A 139 3.54 -18.19 11.23
N ARG A 140 4.11 -17.03 11.57
CA ARG A 140 4.97 -16.25 10.69
C ARG A 140 6.29 -16.97 10.39
N ILE A 141 6.93 -17.59 11.39
CA ILE A 141 8.15 -18.39 11.19
C ILE A 141 7.92 -19.50 10.16
N TYR A 142 6.86 -20.27 10.30
CA TYR A 142 6.62 -21.43 9.42
C TYR A 142 5.95 -21.05 8.09
N GLY A 143 5.45 -19.82 7.97
CA GLY A 143 4.76 -19.30 6.78
C GLY A 143 5.66 -18.76 5.67
N GLN A 144 6.99 -18.91 5.71
CA GLN A 144 7.90 -18.33 4.70
C GLN A 144 7.66 -18.87 3.29
N THR A 145 7.49 -20.19 3.17
CA THR A 145 7.17 -20.87 1.90
C THR A 145 6.21 -22.04 2.14
N PRO A 146 4.89 -21.78 2.28
CA PRO A 146 3.94 -22.84 2.57
C PRO A 146 3.95 -23.93 1.48
N PHE A 147 3.72 -25.18 1.89
CA PHE A 147 3.56 -26.30 0.97
C PHE A 147 2.22 -26.24 0.25
N VAL A 148 1.17 -25.85 0.97
CA VAL A 148 -0.19 -25.74 0.46
C VAL A 148 -0.70 -24.31 0.66
N ASN A 149 -1.16 -23.69 -0.42
CA ASN A 149 -1.89 -22.43 -0.35
C ASN A 149 -3.40 -22.73 -0.37
N VAL A 150 -4.13 -22.17 0.58
CA VAL A 150 -5.59 -22.26 0.65
C VAL A 150 -6.15 -20.85 0.48
N THR A 151 -7.24 -20.73 -0.28
CA THR A 151 -7.92 -19.46 -0.45
C THR A 151 -8.43 -18.93 0.88
N HIS A 152 -8.41 -17.61 0.99
CA HIS A 152 -8.78 -16.94 2.22
C HIS A 152 -10.30 -16.98 2.41
N ALA A 153 -10.77 -17.52 3.53
CA ALA A 153 -12.21 -17.69 3.73
C ALA A 153 -12.88 -16.54 4.49
N HIS A 154 -12.15 -15.53 5.00
CA HIS A 154 -12.62 -14.66 6.10
C HIS A 154 -12.87 -13.18 5.79
N CYS A 155 -12.23 -12.60 4.78
CA CYS A 155 -12.26 -11.16 4.46
C CYS A 155 -12.43 -11.03 2.96
N GLU A 156 -13.58 -10.51 2.55
CA GLU A 156 -13.87 -10.06 1.19
C GLU A 156 -14.67 -8.75 1.32
N PRO A 157 -14.25 -7.63 0.69
CA PRO A 157 -12.95 -7.39 0.06
C PRO A 157 -11.80 -7.13 1.07
N CYS A 158 -10.55 -7.04 0.56
CA CYS A 158 -9.37 -6.70 1.35
C CYS A 158 -9.47 -5.27 1.92
N LEU A 159 -9.20 -5.12 3.22
CA LEU A 159 -9.30 -3.84 3.93
C LEU A 159 -7.95 -3.16 4.21
N GLY A 160 -6.83 -3.73 3.76
CA GLY A 160 -5.50 -3.17 4.09
C GLY A 160 -5.17 -3.11 5.58
N CYS A 161 -5.88 -3.85 6.44
CA CYS A 161 -5.85 -3.69 7.91
C CYS A 161 -4.50 -3.97 8.59
N THR A 162 -3.54 -4.59 7.91
CA THR A 162 -2.21 -4.88 8.45
C THR A 162 -1.16 -4.79 7.36
N LYS A 163 0.02 -4.30 7.71
CA LYS A 163 1.22 -4.38 6.87
C LYS A 163 1.55 -5.85 6.58
N ASN A 164 1.99 -6.14 5.35
CA ASN A 164 2.45 -7.47 4.91
C ASN A 164 1.49 -8.61 5.30
N CYS A 165 0.20 -8.45 5.02
CA CYS A 165 -0.82 -9.43 5.36
C CYS A 165 -0.51 -10.80 4.73
N TYR A 166 -0.40 -11.84 5.56
CA TYR A 166 -0.17 -13.20 5.09
C TYR A 166 -1.27 -13.68 4.14
N ASP A 167 -2.54 -13.35 4.43
CA ASP A 167 -3.67 -13.80 3.61
C ASP A 167 -3.72 -13.14 2.23
N LEU A 168 -3.10 -11.97 2.08
CA LEU A 168 -3.02 -11.25 0.81
C LEU A 168 -1.91 -11.81 -0.08
N ASN A 169 -0.75 -12.13 0.49
CA ASN A 169 0.36 -12.71 -0.27
C ASN A 169 1.14 -13.72 0.57
N PRO A 170 0.62 -14.95 0.72
CA PRO A 170 1.22 -15.94 1.63
C PRO A 170 2.60 -16.39 1.19
N LYS A 171 2.94 -16.27 -0.11
CA LYS A 171 4.23 -16.68 -0.67
C LYS A 171 5.39 -15.76 -0.28
N ASN A 172 5.10 -14.48 -0.03
CA ASN A 172 6.12 -13.44 0.13
C ASN A 172 5.92 -12.58 1.40
N ALA A 173 4.86 -12.80 2.18
CA ALA A 173 4.52 -11.95 3.33
C ALA A 173 5.63 -11.92 4.39
N TYR A 174 6.28 -13.04 4.67
CA TYR A 174 7.37 -13.06 5.65
C TYR A 174 8.68 -12.48 5.10
N LEU A 175 8.99 -12.67 3.82
CA LEU A 175 10.12 -11.98 3.18
C LEU A 175 9.91 -10.46 3.24
N ALA A 176 8.71 -9.98 2.93
CA ALA A 176 8.36 -8.57 3.04
C ALA A 176 8.46 -8.04 4.48
N ASP A 177 8.20 -8.88 5.48
CA ASP A 177 8.40 -8.53 6.88
C ASP A 177 9.88 -8.36 7.27
N LEU A 178 10.78 -9.16 6.68
CA LEU A 178 12.21 -9.13 6.97
C LEU A 178 12.96 -8.01 6.25
N TYR A 179 12.50 -7.67 5.05
CA TYR A 179 13.04 -6.61 4.20
C TYR A 179 12.29 -5.29 4.32
N ASP A 180 11.58 -5.11 5.43
CA ASP A 180 10.83 -3.90 5.70
C ASP A 180 11.77 -2.73 6.01
N ASP A 181 11.42 -1.53 5.51
CA ASP A 181 12.22 -0.31 5.75
C ASP A 181 12.30 0.03 7.25
N ASP A 182 11.29 -0.33 8.05
CA ASP A 182 11.35 -0.19 9.50
C ASP A 182 12.23 -1.29 10.10
N ARG A 183 13.46 -0.90 10.44
CA ARG A 183 14.45 -1.79 11.09
C ARG A 183 13.91 -2.45 12.35
N ARG A 184 13.07 -1.78 13.15
CA ARG A 184 12.52 -2.35 14.40
C ARG A 184 11.51 -3.45 14.09
N PHE A 185 10.69 -3.24 13.07
CA PHE A 185 9.68 -4.19 12.62
C PHE A 185 10.31 -5.51 12.14
N ALA A 186 11.40 -5.44 11.37
CA ALA A 186 12.16 -6.62 10.95
C ALA A 186 12.91 -7.26 12.14
N LEU A 187 13.49 -6.45 13.04
CA LEU A 187 14.26 -6.92 14.19
C LEU A 187 13.43 -7.81 15.13
N PHE A 188 12.19 -7.42 15.48
CA PHE A 188 11.37 -8.22 16.38
C PHE A 188 11.08 -9.64 15.86
N ARG A 189 10.97 -9.80 14.55
CA ARG A 189 10.75 -11.11 13.91
C ARG A 189 12.00 -11.97 13.94
N ARG A 190 13.15 -11.39 13.61
CA ARG A 190 14.45 -12.06 13.71
C ARG A 190 14.77 -12.48 15.15
N ALA A 191 14.56 -11.58 16.11
CA ALA A 191 14.78 -11.84 17.53
C ALA A 191 13.94 -13.02 18.02
N PHE A 192 12.64 -13.07 17.69
CA PHE A 192 11.78 -14.21 18.07
C PHE A 192 12.25 -15.53 17.44
N VAL A 193 12.59 -15.53 16.15
CA VAL A 193 13.11 -16.74 15.47
C VAL A 193 14.40 -17.24 16.12
N GLY A 194 15.31 -16.32 16.45
CA GLY A 194 16.56 -16.66 17.14
C GLY A 194 16.31 -17.25 18.53
N LEU A 195 15.36 -16.69 19.27
CA LEU A 195 15.02 -17.13 20.62
C LEU A 195 14.34 -18.52 20.66
N PHE A 196 13.55 -18.85 19.64
CA PHE A 196 12.58 -19.93 19.69
C PHE A 196 13.18 -21.35 19.86
N PRO A 197 14.27 -21.76 19.16
CA PRO A 197 14.88 -23.08 19.36
C PRO A 197 15.36 -23.32 20.79
N GLY A 198 16.08 -22.36 21.39
CA GLY A 198 16.56 -22.46 22.76
C GLY A 198 15.42 -22.56 23.77
N PHE A 199 14.35 -21.79 23.55
CA PHE A 199 13.15 -21.87 24.38
C PHE A 199 12.46 -23.23 24.30
N ILE A 200 12.33 -23.82 23.09
CA ILE A 200 11.75 -25.17 22.91
C ILE A 200 12.60 -26.22 23.62
N LEU A 201 13.91 -26.17 23.44
CA LEU A 201 14.83 -27.13 24.05
C LEU A 201 14.73 -27.09 25.59
N ALA A 202 14.80 -25.89 26.16
CA ALA A 202 14.66 -25.72 27.60
C ALA A 202 13.26 -26.11 28.10
N PHE A 203 12.21 -25.88 27.31
CA PHE A 203 10.86 -26.32 27.68
C PHE A 203 10.78 -27.83 27.90
N TYR A 204 11.50 -28.66 27.13
CA TYR A 204 11.47 -30.11 27.34
C TYR A 204 12.51 -30.61 28.36
N LEU A 205 13.67 -29.96 28.48
CA LEU A 205 14.75 -30.42 29.35
C LEU A 205 14.71 -29.90 30.79
N VAL A 206 14.14 -28.71 31.01
CA VAL A 206 14.09 -28.11 32.35
C VAL A 206 13.07 -28.87 33.22
N PRO A 207 13.46 -29.34 34.42
CA PRO A 207 12.54 -30.01 35.35
C PRO A 207 11.31 -29.17 35.67
N ASN A 208 10.17 -29.82 35.90
CA ASN A 208 8.94 -29.13 36.28
C ASN A 208 8.89 -28.92 37.82
N PRO A 209 8.23 -27.87 38.31
CA PRO A 209 7.85 -27.78 39.72
C PRO A 209 7.04 -29.02 40.15
N PRO A 210 7.25 -29.55 41.37
CA PRO A 210 8.01 -28.97 42.47
C PRO A 210 9.52 -29.29 42.48
N ALA A 211 10.06 -30.01 41.48
CA ALA A 211 11.47 -30.43 41.48
C ALA A 211 12.46 -29.26 41.47
N ILE A 212 12.06 -28.12 40.90
CA ILE A 212 12.76 -26.84 41.01
C ILE A 212 11.77 -25.71 41.33
N PRO A 213 12.21 -24.64 42.01
CA PRO A 213 11.40 -23.44 42.21
C PRO A 213 10.92 -22.82 40.89
N VAL A 214 9.71 -22.25 40.90
CA VAL A 214 9.06 -21.65 39.72
C VAL A 214 9.92 -20.56 39.08
N TRP A 215 10.55 -19.70 39.89
CA TRP A 215 11.42 -18.63 39.37
C TRP A 215 12.66 -19.18 38.66
N GLN A 216 13.25 -20.28 39.17
CA GLN A 216 14.42 -20.92 38.56
C GLN A 216 14.06 -21.55 37.22
N MET A 217 12.89 -22.19 37.12
CA MET A 217 12.36 -22.69 35.86
C MET A 217 12.23 -21.58 34.82
N TYR A 218 11.60 -20.44 35.18
CA TYR A 218 11.47 -19.30 34.25
C TYR A 218 12.82 -18.70 33.86
N ALA A 219 13.76 -18.57 34.81
CA ALA A 219 15.10 -18.07 34.54
C ALA A 219 15.85 -18.97 33.55
N MET A 220 15.76 -20.30 33.69
CA MET A 220 16.40 -21.24 32.76
C MET A 220 15.78 -21.19 31.35
N LEU A 221 14.45 -21.08 31.25
CA LEU A 221 13.76 -20.91 29.97
C LEU A 221 14.20 -19.61 29.26
N ALA A 222 14.26 -18.50 30.00
CA ALA A 222 14.68 -17.21 29.48
C ALA A 222 16.16 -17.24 29.06
N ALA A 223 17.05 -17.78 29.90
CA ALA A 223 18.47 -17.86 29.62
C ALA A 223 18.76 -18.69 28.35
N ALA A 224 18.12 -19.85 28.20
CA ALA A 224 18.28 -20.67 27.00
C ALA A 224 17.74 -19.99 25.74
N GLY A 225 16.60 -19.31 25.84
CA GLY A 225 16.05 -18.51 24.75
C GLY A 225 16.98 -17.35 24.34
N VAL A 226 17.47 -16.58 25.30
CA VAL A 226 18.42 -15.47 25.06
C VAL A 226 19.72 -16.00 24.46
N PHE A 227 20.26 -17.11 24.97
CA PHE A 227 21.46 -17.73 24.42
C PHE A 227 21.28 -18.10 22.94
N SER A 228 20.16 -18.76 22.58
CA SER A 228 19.82 -19.10 21.19
C SER A 228 19.64 -17.85 20.32
N MET A 229 19.09 -16.76 20.88
CA MET A 229 18.97 -15.48 20.18
C MET A 229 20.34 -14.84 19.92
N LEU A 230 21.25 -14.90 20.88
CA LEU A 230 22.62 -14.39 20.72
C LEU A 230 23.39 -15.20 19.67
N THR A 231 23.24 -16.53 19.65
CA THR A 231 23.86 -17.36 18.60
C THR A 231 23.29 -17.03 17.23
N PHE A 232 22.00 -16.71 17.12
CA PHE A 232 21.39 -16.28 15.87
C PHE A 232 22.09 -15.03 15.29
N PHE A 233 22.20 -13.97 16.10
CA PHE A 233 22.84 -12.73 15.65
C PHE A 233 24.35 -12.87 15.47
N ALA A 234 25.02 -13.73 16.24
CA ALA A 234 26.43 -14.05 16.04
C ALA A 234 26.66 -14.75 14.69
N VAL A 235 25.84 -15.75 14.35
CA VAL A 235 25.89 -16.42 13.04
C VAL A 235 25.62 -15.44 11.91
N GLU A 236 24.66 -14.53 12.09
CA GLU A 236 24.34 -13.49 11.11
C GLU A 236 25.48 -12.50 10.88
N ALA A 237 26.16 -12.09 11.96
CA ALA A 237 27.32 -11.22 11.86
C ALA A 237 28.52 -11.92 11.18
N VAL A 238 28.72 -13.23 11.42
CA VAL A 238 29.89 -13.97 10.93
C VAL A 238 29.72 -14.48 9.50
N THR A 239 28.56 -15.04 9.14
CA THR A 239 28.41 -15.84 7.91
C THR A 239 28.14 -15.01 6.64
N ARG A 240 27.94 -13.69 6.75
CA ARG A 240 27.50 -12.79 5.66
C ARG A 240 26.25 -13.29 4.90
N HIS A 241 25.53 -14.27 5.44
CA HIS A 241 24.25 -14.70 4.92
C HIS A 241 23.18 -13.68 5.28
N THR A 242 22.17 -13.57 4.43
CA THR A 242 21.04 -12.69 4.67
C THR A 242 20.21 -13.16 5.86
N GLY A 243 19.58 -12.21 6.57
CA GLY A 243 18.72 -12.53 7.71
C GLY A 243 17.63 -13.54 7.38
N SER A 244 17.09 -13.52 6.15
CA SER A 244 16.09 -14.50 5.69
C SER A 244 16.62 -15.94 5.73
N LYS A 245 17.82 -16.19 5.18
CA LYS A 245 18.43 -17.53 5.16
C LYS A 245 18.65 -18.08 6.56
N ILE A 246 19.06 -17.23 7.50
CA ILE A 246 19.31 -17.66 8.87
C ILE A 246 17.98 -17.90 9.60
N THR A 247 16.95 -17.08 9.35
CA THR A 247 15.63 -17.30 9.97
C THR A 247 14.99 -18.63 9.54
N VAL A 248 15.13 -19.06 8.28
CA VAL A 248 14.57 -20.35 7.87
C VAL A 248 15.32 -21.53 8.51
N LEU A 249 16.64 -21.43 8.70
CA LEU A 249 17.43 -22.45 9.39
C LEU A 249 17.01 -22.58 10.86
N TYR A 250 16.88 -21.47 11.58
CA TYR A 250 16.43 -21.49 12.98
C TYR A 250 14.96 -21.93 13.10
N GLY A 251 14.11 -21.59 12.13
CA GLY A 251 12.75 -22.12 12.04
C GLY A 251 12.73 -23.65 11.86
N ALA A 252 13.55 -24.18 10.95
CA ALA A 252 13.71 -25.62 10.76
C ALA A 252 14.24 -26.31 12.02
N LEU A 253 15.24 -25.73 12.68
CA LEU A 253 15.78 -26.23 13.95
C LEU A 253 14.70 -26.29 15.03
N ALA A 254 13.92 -25.21 15.21
CA ALA A 254 12.81 -25.16 16.15
C ALA A 254 11.79 -26.28 15.91
N LEU A 255 11.39 -26.50 14.65
CA LEU A 255 10.42 -27.54 14.30
C LEU A 255 10.96 -28.95 14.57
N ASN A 256 12.22 -29.23 14.20
CA ASN A 256 12.85 -30.51 14.46
C ASN A 256 13.00 -30.77 15.97
N LEU A 257 13.43 -29.78 16.75
CA LEU A 257 13.50 -29.89 18.22
C LEU A 257 12.11 -30.18 18.82
N TYR A 258 11.06 -29.52 18.34
CA TYR A 258 9.71 -29.76 18.81
C TYR A 258 9.24 -31.20 18.56
N TYR A 259 9.44 -31.73 17.35
CA TYR A 259 9.06 -33.11 17.02
C TYR A 259 10.03 -34.17 17.53
N TRP A 260 11.24 -33.78 17.91
CA TRP A 260 12.16 -34.67 18.62
C TRP A 260 11.50 -35.21 19.89
N PHE A 261 10.87 -34.34 20.68
CA PHE A 261 10.17 -34.72 21.91
C PHE A 261 8.72 -35.17 21.65
N ASN A 262 7.97 -34.48 20.78
CA ASN A 262 6.55 -34.80 20.57
C ASN A 262 6.28 -36.06 19.74
N ALA A 263 7.24 -36.55 18.94
CA ALA A 263 7.05 -37.80 18.21
C ALA A 263 6.78 -38.99 19.15
N VAL A 264 7.41 -38.99 20.33
CA VAL A 264 7.15 -39.99 21.37
C VAL A 264 5.73 -39.84 21.93
N THR A 265 5.28 -38.60 22.15
CA THR A 265 3.92 -38.32 22.64
C THR A 265 2.86 -38.79 21.64
N LEU A 266 3.05 -38.50 20.35
CA LEU A 266 2.16 -38.95 19.28
C LEU A 266 2.19 -40.47 19.11
N GLY A 267 3.37 -41.10 19.16
CA GLY A 267 3.49 -42.56 19.10
C GLY A 267 2.82 -43.26 20.27
N SER A 268 2.79 -42.62 21.45
CA SER A 268 2.11 -43.15 22.63
C SER A 268 0.58 -43.21 22.50
N LEU A 269 0.00 -42.53 21.51
CA LEU A 269 -1.43 -42.64 21.17
C LEU A 269 -1.75 -43.95 20.43
N ILE A 270 -0.74 -44.57 19.79
CA ILE A 270 -0.89 -45.82 19.03
C ILE A 270 -0.67 -47.02 19.95
N ALA A 271 0.44 -47.01 20.71
CA ALA A 271 0.77 -48.04 21.69
C ALA A 271 1.61 -47.44 22.84
N ALA A 272 1.55 -48.04 24.03
CA ALA A 272 2.36 -47.66 25.18
C ALA A 272 3.23 -48.85 25.63
N PRO A 273 4.58 -48.79 25.49
CA PRO A 273 5.40 -47.67 25.03
C PRO A 273 5.24 -47.37 23.52
N ALA A 274 5.59 -46.14 23.13
CA ALA A 274 5.50 -45.67 21.75
C ALA A 274 6.33 -46.56 20.80
N PRO A 275 5.79 -47.02 19.65
CA PRO A 275 6.56 -47.84 18.72
C PRO A 275 7.77 -47.08 18.18
N GLU A 276 8.97 -47.64 18.33
CA GLU A 276 10.22 -46.99 17.89
C GLU A 276 10.21 -46.69 16.39
N ALA A 277 9.67 -47.60 15.58
CA ALA A 277 9.51 -47.42 14.15
C ALA A 277 8.73 -46.15 13.83
N PHE A 278 7.59 -45.91 14.51
CA PHE A 278 6.78 -44.72 14.30
C PHE A 278 7.53 -43.43 14.68
N VAL A 279 8.18 -43.43 15.86
CA VAL A 279 8.91 -42.27 16.36
C VAL A 279 10.03 -41.86 15.39
N TRP A 280 10.82 -42.82 14.93
CA TRP A 280 11.90 -42.55 13.98
C TRP A 280 11.38 -42.18 12.59
N SER A 281 10.32 -42.81 12.10
CA SER A 281 9.68 -42.43 10.83
C SER A 281 9.21 -40.97 10.85
N LEU A 282 8.55 -40.52 11.92
CA LEU A 282 8.07 -39.14 12.03
C LEU A 282 9.23 -38.14 12.13
N ARG A 283 10.27 -38.44 12.92
CA ARG A 283 11.47 -37.58 13.02
C ARG A 283 12.17 -37.42 11.68
N THR A 284 12.39 -38.52 10.96
CA THR A 284 13.02 -38.52 9.64
C THR A 284 12.16 -37.77 8.61
N LEU A 285 10.83 -37.93 8.65
CA LEU A 285 9.92 -37.21 7.78
C LEU A 285 9.98 -35.69 8.02
N VAL A 286 9.93 -35.24 9.28
CA VAL A 286 10.03 -33.80 9.62
C VAL A 286 11.39 -33.24 9.19
N LEU A 287 12.48 -33.98 9.41
CA LEU A 287 13.81 -33.57 8.96
C LEU A 287 13.87 -33.43 7.43
N ALA A 288 13.40 -34.42 6.68
CA ALA A 288 13.37 -34.37 5.23
C ALA A 288 12.54 -33.19 4.70
N LEU A 289 11.35 -32.98 5.26
CA LEU A 289 10.48 -31.87 4.86
C LEU A 289 11.09 -30.50 5.18
N THR A 290 11.73 -30.35 6.34
CA THR A 290 12.38 -29.09 6.74
C THR A 290 13.61 -28.78 5.90
N LEU A 291 14.42 -29.79 5.53
CA LEU A 291 15.54 -29.61 4.59
C LEU A 291 15.04 -29.14 3.20
N PHE A 292 13.98 -29.78 2.69
CA PHE A 292 13.38 -29.37 1.43
C PHE A 292 12.73 -27.97 1.52
N TRP A 293 12.14 -27.62 2.66
CA TRP A 293 11.60 -26.28 2.92
C TRP A 293 12.68 -25.20 2.96
N VAL A 294 13.82 -25.47 3.60
CA VAL A 294 14.99 -24.57 3.61
C VAL A 294 15.48 -24.34 2.17
N TYR A 295 15.65 -25.40 1.39
CA TYR A 295 16.06 -25.31 -0.01
C TYR A 295 15.08 -24.44 -0.82
N ARG A 296 13.77 -24.71 -0.74
CA ARG A 296 12.74 -23.93 -1.45
C ARG A 296 12.74 -22.45 -1.05
N THR A 297 12.98 -22.17 0.22
CA THR A 297 13.00 -20.79 0.75
C THR A 297 14.22 -20.02 0.26
N TYR A 298 15.39 -20.66 0.24
CA TYR A 298 16.63 -20.05 -0.27
C TYR A 298 16.50 -19.62 -1.74
N GLN A 299 15.82 -20.42 -2.56
CA GLN A 299 15.64 -20.12 -3.98
C GLN A 299 14.70 -18.92 -4.24
N LYS A 300 13.83 -18.56 -3.29
CA LYS A 300 12.85 -17.47 -3.49
C LYS A 300 13.37 -16.08 -3.16
N GLU A 301 14.40 -15.98 -2.34
CA GLU A 301 14.88 -14.70 -1.83
C GLU A 301 15.43 -13.81 -2.95
N LYS A 302 16.28 -14.35 -3.83
CA LYS A 302 16.90 -13.59 -4.92
C LYS A 302 15.85 -12.97 -5.88
N PRO A 303 14.88 -13.74 -6.41
CA PRO A 303 13.78 -13.17 -7.20
C PRO A 303 12.97 -12.12 -6.44
N PHE A 304 12.75 -12.30 -5.13
CA PHE A 304 12.02 -11.33 -4.32
C PHE A 304 12.78 -10.00 -4.20
N ILE A 305 14.09 -10.04 -3.95
CA ILE A 305 14.96 -8.85 -3.91
C ILE A 305 14.98 -8.16 -5.28
N GLU A 306 15.18 -8.92 -6.37
CA GLU A 306 15.21 -8.37 -7.73
C GLU A 306 13.90 -7.69 -8.14
N LEU A 307 12.74 -8.25 -7.73
CA LEU A 307 11.43 -7.69 -8.05
C LEU A 307 10.97 -6.56 -7.11
N THR A 308 11.50 -6.50 -5.88
CA THR A 308 10.93 -5.63 -4.82
C THR A 308 11.91 -4.59 -4.30
N LEU A 309 13.22 -4.84 -4.38
CA LEU A 309 14.28 -4.03 -3.77
C LEU A 309 15.36 -3.60 -4.78
N ALA A 310 15.22 -3.94 -6.07
CA ALA A 310 16.12 -3.44 -7.09
C ALA A 310 16.11 -1.91 -7.05
N PRO A 311 17.28 -1.25 -6.97
CA PRO A 311 17.33 0.19 -7.04
C PRO A 311 16.73 0.64 -8.38
N ALA A 312 16.04 1.77 -8.38
CA ALA A 312 15.56 2.44 -9.60
C ALA A 312 16.70 2.82 -10.59
N SER A 313 17.95 2.43 -10.31
CA SER A 313 19.16 2.75 -11.06
C SER A 313 19.54 1.74 -12.15
N LEU A 314 18.66 0.85 -12.59
CA LEU A 314 18.81 0.13 -13.87
C LEU A 314 18.22 0.95 -15.04
N HIS A 315 18.44 2.26 -15.03
CA HIS A 315 18.59 3.02 -16.26
C HIS A 315 20.00 2.73 -16.77
N GLY A 316 20.10 1.84 -17.75
CA GLY A 316 21.35 1.61 -18.45
C GLY A 316 21.94 2.95 -18.90
N THR A 317 23.20 3.16 -18.58
CA THR A 317 24.04 4.20 -19.16
C THR A 317 23.96 4.12 -20.68
N LEU A 318 23.11 4.94 -21.27
CA LEU A 318 23.24 5.36 -22.66
C LEU A 318 24.52 6.19 -22.73
N SER A 319 25.62 5.52 -23.07
CA SER A 319 26.84 6.19 -23.48
C SER A 319 26.54 6.93 -24.78
N LEU A 320 26.28 8.24 -24.67
CA LEU A 320 26.23 9.16 -25.80
C LEU A 320 27.65 9.32 -26.35
N HIS A 321 28.11 8.36 -27.14
CA HIS A 321 29.23 8.53 -28.05
C HIS A 321 28.67 8.57 -29.47
N GLY A 322 28.62 9.76 -30.07
CA GLY A 322 28.31 9.89 -31.49
C GLY A 322 27.70 11.22 -31.91
N THR A 323 28.57 12.20 -32.16
CA THR A 323 28.41 13.25 -33.19
C THR A 323 27.17 14.14 -33.13
N THR A 324 27.34 15.38 -32.62
CA THR A 324 26.97 16.58 -33.40
C THR A 324 27.83 17.77 -32.95
N ALA A 325 28.50 18.38 -33.93
CA ALA A 325 29.34 19.55 -33.79
C ALA A 325 28.58 20.72 -33.12
N ALA A 326 29.23 21.35 -32.15
CA ALA A 326 28.76 22.55 -31.48
C ALA A 326 28.51 23.67 -32.51
N ARG A 327 27.25 24.07 -32.67
CA ARG A 327 26.87 25.27 -33.41
C ARG A 327 27.03 26.48 -32.49
N LYS A 328 27.94 27.39 -32.84
CA LYS A 328 28.15 28.69 -32.16
C LYS A 328 26.82 29.48 -32.10
N PRO A 329 26.42 30.03 -30.94
CA PRO A 329 25.35 31.02 -30.90
C PRO A 329 25.84 32.35 -31.46
N ALA A 330 24.98 32.98 -32.26
CA ALA A 330 25.21 34.26 -32.90
C ALA A 330 25.29 35.42 -31.89
N ASN A 331 26.20 36.36 -32.16
CA ASN A 331 26.42 37.59 -31.40
C ASN A 331 25.16 38.45 -31.31
N GLY A 332 24.55 38.51 -30.13
CA GLY A 332 23.73 39.64 -29.68
C GLY A 332 24.52 40.44 -28.64
N LYS A 333 24.87 41.69 -28.95
CA LYS A 333 25.59 42.60 -28.04
C LYS A 333 24.73 42.94 -26.81
N PRO A 334 25.23 42.81 -25.57
CA PRO A 334 24.63 43.48 -24.43
C PRO A 334 25.07 44.95 -24.41
N GLY A 335 24.09 45.84 -24.22
CA GLY A 335 24.33 47.26 -23.95
C GLY A 335 25.09 47.45 -22.64
N ASN A 336 25.96 48.45 -22.68
CA ASN A 336 26.80 48.93 -21.59
C ASN A 336 25.91 49.61 -20.53
N ASP A 337 26.14 49.34 -19.24
CA ASP A 337 26.58 50.36 -18.29
C ASP A 337 26.64 49.83 -16.84
N ASP A 338 27.45 50.53 -16.06
CA ASP A 338 27.74 50.44 -14.62
C ASP A 338 28.79 49.45 -14.12
N SER A 339 30.01 49.97 -14.22
CA SER A 339 31.22 49.68 -13.47
C SER A 339 31.04 49.83 -11.94
N GLY A 340 31.33 48.74 -11.22
CA GLY A 340 31.42 48.72 -9.77
C GLY A 340 32.08 47.43 -9.30
N ALA A 341 33.40 47.34 -9.48
CA ALA A 341 34.22 46.18 -9.15
C ALA A 341 34.30 45.95 -7.64
N ALA A 342 33.40 45.12 -7.11
CA ALA A 342 33.66 44.31 -5.93
C ALA A 342 33.92 42.87 -6.40
N LYS A 343 35.08 42.30 -6.07
CA LYS A 343 35.38 40.87 -6.20
C LYS A 343 34.30 40.08 -5.45
N ARG A 344 33.22 39.69 -6.14
CA ARG A 344 32.10 38.97 -5.55
C ARG A 344 32.53 37.52 -5.40
N ALA A 345 32.73 37.09 -4.15
CA ALA A 345 32.95 35.70 -3.79
C ALA A 345 31.94 34.79 -4.51
N THR A 346 32.43 33.71 -5.11
CA THR A 346 31.60 32.66 -5.68
C THR A 346 30.79 32.06 -4.54
N PRO A 347 29.44 32.14 -4.58
CA PRO A 347 28.62 31.60 -3.51
C PRO A 347 28.83 30.10 -3.36
N VAL A 348 28.79 29.62 -2.13
CA VAL A 348 28.95 28.21 -1.78
C VAL A 348 27.63 27.65 -1.27
N VAL A 349 27.17 26.55 -1.87
CA VAL A 349 26.07 25.74 -1.36
C VAL A 349 26.65 24.62 -0.53
N THR A 350 26.28 24.55 0.75
CA THR A 350 26.65 23.45 1.65
C THR A 350 25.46 22.52 1.82
N VAL A 351 25.67 21.21 1.61
CA VAL A 351 24.61 20.20 1.64
C VAL A 351 24.77 19.29 2.86
N ALA A 352 23.79 19.32 3.76
CA ALA A 352 23.72 18.46 4.95
C ALA A 352 23.05 17.10 4.65
N PRO A 353 23.40 16.03 5.39
CA PRO A 353 24.31 15.97 6.54
C PRO A 353 25.79 15.80 6.18
N ASP A 354 26.10 15.44 4.94
CA ASP A 354 27.46 15.07 4.51
C ASP A 354 28.44 16.26 4.47
N GLY A 355 27.92 17.49 4.52
CA GLY A 355 28.70 18.72 4.56
C GLY A 355 29.36 19.08 3.23
N GLN A 356 28.88 18.51 2.12
CA GLN A 356 29.44 18.74 0.79
C GLN A 356 29.31 20.21 0.40
N GLN A 357 30.43 20.87 0.09
CA GLN A 357 30.48 22.26 -0.34
C GLN A 357 30.63 22.36 -1.86
N ILE A 358 29.75 23.13 -2.49
CA ILE A 358 29.68 23.28 -3.94
C ILE A 358 29.77 24.78 -4.25
N ALA A 359 30.83 25.19 -4.93
CA ALA A 359 30.95 26.55 -5.44
C ALA A 359 30.07 26.72 -6.69
N VAL A 360 29.15 27.68 -6.66
CA VAL A 360 28.12 27.82 -7.71
C VAL A 360 28.13 29.21 -8.35
N GLN A 361 27.72 29.26 -9.60
CA GLN A 361 27.46 30.53 -10.27
C GLN A 361 26.20 31.18 -9.67
N LYS A 362 26.19 32.51 -9.55
CA LYS A 362 25.03 33.25 -9.05
C LYS A 362 23.80 33.02 -9.93
N ASN A 363 22.63 33.06 -9.30
CA ASN A 363 21.29 32.92 -9.89
C ASN A 363 20.93 31.54 -10.47
N ARG A 364 21.75 30.52 -10.24
CA ARG A 364 21.39 29.12 -10.50
C ARG A 364 20.35 28.64 -9.50
N THR A 365 19.45 27.77 -9.94
CA THR A 365 18.45 27.16 -9.05
C THR A 365 19.12 26.08 -8.20
N LEU A 366 18.60 25.84 -6.99
CA LEU A 366 19.09 24.74 -6.15
C LEU A 366 18.88 23.38 -6.82
N LEU A 367 17.81 23.20 -7.61
CA LEU A 367 17.54 21.97 -8.35
C LEU A 367 18.64 21.70 -9.38
N GLU A 368 18.97 22.69 -10.19
CA GLU A 368 20.02 22.59 -11.19
C GLU A 368 21.38 22.22 -10.57
N ILE A 369 21.70 22.80 -9.42
CA ILE A 369 22.93 22.51 -8.68
C ILE A 369 22.92 21.06 -8.21
N CYS A 370 21.80 20.60 -7.68
CA CYS A 370 21.66 19.22 -7.21
C CYS A 370 21.77 18.21 -8.35
N GLU A 371 21.09 18.44 -9.47
CA GLU A 371 21.14 17.56 -10.65
C GLU A 371 22.55 17.46 -11.22
N GLN A 372 23.27 18.58 -11.36
CA GLN A 372 24.64 18.59 -11.86
C GLN A 372 25.62 17.81 -11.00
N HIS A 373 25.36 17.72 -9.70
CA HIS A 373 26.20 17.04 -8.74
C HIS A 373 25.63 15.68 -8.30
N ASN A 374 24.61 15.16 -9.00
CA ASN A 374 23.92 13.90 -8.69
C ASN A 374 23.45 13.80 -7.23
N LEU A 375 23.01 14.94 -6.67
CA LEU A 375 22.48 15.01 -5.32
C LEU A 375 21.01 14.56 -5.30
N PRO A 376 20.64 13.59 -4.44
CA PRO A 376 19.29 13.05 -4.41
C PRO A 376 18.33 14.05 -3.75
N ILE A 377 17.53 14.73 -4.57
CA ILE A 377 16.36 15.50 -4.11
C ILE A 377 15.16 14.56 -4.02
N GLU A 378 14.35 14.75 -2.97
CA GLU A 378 13.08 14.01 -2.80
C GLU A 378 12.08 14.37 -3.91
N SER A 379 12.06 13.59 -4.99
CA SER A 379 11.11 13.73 -6.09
C SER A 379 9.83 12.93 -5.85
N GLY A 380 8.70 13.64 -5.81
CA GLY A 380 7.39 13.05 -5.54
C GLY A 380 6.24 14.00 -5.83
N CYS A 381 5.15 13.44 -6.33
CA CYS A 381 3.89 14.14 -6.47
C CYS A 381 3.25 14.27 -5.09
N ARG A 382 3.06 15.50 -4.59
CA ARG A 382 2.44 15.77 -3.29
C ARG A 382 1.21 16.65 -3.51
N MET A 383 0.03 16.16 -3.13
CA MET A 383 -1.26 16.83 -3.39
C MET A 383 -1.49 17.18 -4.87
N GLY A 384 -0.79 16.48 -5.77
CA GLY A 384 -0.80 16.66 -7.23
C GLY A 384 -0.34 18.01 -7.80
N LEU A 385 0.22 18.87 -6.97
CA LEU A 385 1.06 19.99 -7.43
C LEU A 385 2.49 19.49 -7.66
N CYS A 386 3.26 20.25 -8.46
CA CYS A 386 4.71 20.08 -8.51
C CYS A 386 5.28 20.43 -7.12
N GLY A 387 5.50 19.41 -6.29
CA GLY A 387 6.04 19.47 -4.93
C GLY A 387 7.25 18.56 -4.77
N ALA A 388 7.96 18.34 -5.87
CA ALA A 388 8.95 17.28 -6.07
C ALA A 388 10.38 17.71 -5.73
N ASP A 389 10.57 18.90 -5.19
CA ASP A 389 11.89 19.40 -4.84
C ASP A 389 11.93 20.36 -3.63
N PRO A 390 11.13 20.14 -2.56
CA PRO A 390 11.28 20.92 -1.34
C PRO A 390 12.64 20.65 -0.71
N VAL A 391 13.36 21.71 -0.40
CA VAL A 391 14.65 21.69 0.30
C VAL A 391 14.55 22.54 1.55
N CYS A 392 15.04 21.99 2.66
CA CYS A 392 15.11 22.72 3.92
C CYS A 392 16.34 23.64 3.88
N VAL A 393 16.14 24.93 4.15
CA VAL A 393 17.22 25.90 4.25
C VAL A 393 17.62 26.01 5.71
N LEU A 394 18.80 25.48 6.03
CA LEU A 394 19.34 25.50 7.39
C LEU A 394 19.94 26.87 7.72
N LYS A 395 20.62 27.51 6.76
CA LYS A 395 21.20 28.86 6.88
C LYS A 395 21.21 29.57 5.53
N GLY A 396 21.15 30.91 5.54
CA GLY A 396 21.28 31.73 4.33
C GLY A 396 19.99 31.84 3.50
N MET A 397 18.82 31.84 4.12
CA MET A 397 17.53 32.01 3.42
C MET A 397 17.45 33.37 2.70
N GLU A 398 18.02 34.42 3.30
CA GLU A 398 18.19 35.76 2.75
C GLU A 398 19.10 35.80 1.52
N ASN A 399 19.94 34.78 1.35
CA ASN A 399 20.85 34.63 0.21
C ASN A 399 20.20 33.91 -0.99
N LEU A 400 18.90 33.62 -0.94
CA LEU A 400 18.12 33.08 -2.04
C LEU A 400 17.26 34.16 -2.74
N SER A 401 16.68 33.84 -3.89
CA SER A 401 15.60 34.63 -4.48
C SER A 401 14.43 34.77 -3.50
N LYS A 402 13.71 35.90 -3.58
CA LYS A 402 12.46 36.07 -2.84
C LYS A 402 11.45 34.98 -3.23
N VAL A 403 10.68 34.51 -2.26
CA VAL A 403 9.59 33.55 -2.47
C VAL A 403 8.49 34.22 -3.29
N GLY A 404 8.17 33.67 -4.46
CA GLY A 404 7.06 34.13 -5.29
C GLY A 404 5.70 33.62 -4.77
N ASP A 405 4.60 34.17 -5.27
CA ASP A 405 3.26 33.80 -4.83
C ASP A 405 2.89 32.35 -5.15
N ASP A 406 3.34 31.84 -6.31
CA ASP A 406 3.18 30.43 -6.70
C ASP A 406 3.97 29.49 -5.80
N GLU A 407 5.22 29.86 -5.47
CA GLU A 407 6.09 29.10 -4.56
C GLU A 407 5.45 29.03 -3.17
N ARG A 408 5.01 30.19 -2.66
CA ARG A 408 4.36 30.31 -1.35
C ARG A 408 3.09 29.47 -1.29
N THR A 409 2.21 29.61 -2.28
CA THR A 409 0.96 28.85 -2.36
C THR A 409 1.25 27.35 -2.39
N THR A 410 2.28 26.93 -3.12
CA THR A 410 2.70 25.52 -3.18
C THR A 410 3.19 25.05 -1.81
N LEU A 411 4.12 25.76 -1.18
CA LEU A 411 4.67 25.40 0.14
C LEU A 411 3.59 25.34 1.23
N GLU A 412 2.66 26.30 1.25
CA GLU A 412 1.53 26.35 2.18
C GLU A 412 0.54 25.18 1.96
N ARG A 413 0.25 24.85 0.70
CA ARG A 413 -0.59 23.69 0.35
C ARG A 413 0.07 22.37 0.72
N LEU A 414 1.39 22.29 0.59
CA LEU A 414 2.18 21.12 0.99
C LEU A 414 2.38 21.03 2.51
N GLY A 415 1.98 22.05 3.27
CA GLY A 415 2.18 22.11 4.71
C GLY A 415 3.66 22.11 5.09
N MET A 416 4.52 22.70 4.26
CA MET A 416 5.96 22.72 4.51
C MET A 416 6.33 23.71 5.61
N ALA A 417 7.41 23.43 6.33
CA ALA A 417 7.92 24.33 7.35
C ALA A 417 8.38 25.68 6.74
N PRO A 418 8.32 26.79 7.48
CA PRO A 418 8.67 28.13 6.95
C PRO A 418 10.11 28.27 6.42
N ASN A 419 11.02 27.39 6.84
CA ASN A 419 12.39 27.29 6.36
C ASN A 419 12.55 26.45 5.08
N THR A 420 11.45 26.05 4.44
CA THR A 420 11.48 25.23 3.22
C THR A 420 11.37 26.09 1.96
N ARG A 421 12.05 25.70 0.90
CA ARG A 421 12.00 26.31 -0.44
C ARG A 421 11.79 25.26 -1.51
N MET A 422 11.23 25.65 -2.66
CA MET A 422 11.19 24.80 -3.85
C MET A 422 12.50 24.94 -4.61
N ALA A 423 13.27 23.86 -4.76
CA ALA A 423 14.63 23.94 -5.31
C ALA A 423 14.68 24.49 -6.74
N CYS A 424 13.64 24.26 -7.55
CA CYS A 424 13.46 24.77 -8.90
C CYS A 424 13.20 26.28 -8.94
N MET A 425 12.69 26.88 -7.86
CA MET A 425 12.36 28.30 -7.76
C MET A 425 13.39 29.10 -6.96
N ALA A 426 14.09 28.43 -6.03
CA ALA A 426 15.11 29.04 -5.18
C ALA A 426 16.43 29.23 -5.93
N ARG A 427 16.76 30.50 -6.22
CA ARG A 427 18.01 30.89 -6.91
C ARG A 427 19.06 31.40 -5.93
N VAL A 428 20.28 30.85 -6.00
CA VAL A 428 21.38 31.16 -5.09
C VAL A 428 22.04 32.50 -5.41
N ARG A 429 22.13 33.42 -4.44
CA ARG A 429 22.74 34.76 -4.56
C ARG A 429 23.96 34.96 -3.64
N GLY A 430 24.03 34.19 -2.56
CA GLY A 430 25.10 34.15 -1.56
C GLY A 430 25.24 32.74 -0.98
N ASP A 431 26.04 32.58 0.06
CA ASP A 431 26.27 31.27 0.69
C ASP A 431 25.00 30.76 1.36
N VAL A 432 24.71 29.47 1.17
CA VAL A 432 23.50 28.84 1.70
C VAL A 432 23.80 27.42 2.17
N GLU A 433 23.20 27.02 3.27
CA GLU A 433 23.28 25.66 3.81
C GLU A 433 21.89 25.02 3.71
N VAL A 434 21.80 23.86 3.06
CA VAL A 434 20.53 23.18 2.77
C VAL A 434 20.57 21.71 3.19
N ALA A 435 19.43 21.18 3.59
CA ALA A 435 19.17 19.75 3.69
C ALA A 435 18.22 19.34 2.56
N LEU A 436 18.58 18.27 1.83
CA LEU A 436 17.80 17.76 0.70
C LEU A 436 16.53 17.00 1.11
N THR A 437 16.38 16.74 2.41
CA THR A 437 15.17 16.22 3.01
C THR A 437 14.49 17.35 3.77
N PRO A 438 13.24 17.73 3.41
CA PRO A 438 12.52 18.75 4.15
C PRO A 438 12.14 18.22 5.54
N ASP A 439 12.18 19.09 6.55
CA ASP A 439 11.57 18.79 7.84
C ASP A 439 10.07 18.59 7.63
N LYS A 440 9.56 17.41 7.98
CA LYS A 440 8.12 17.17 8.05
C LYS A 440 7.66 17.77 9.38
N PRO A 441 6.77 18.78 9.42
CA PRO A 441 6.29 19.28 10.68
C PRO A 441 5.64 18.13 11.47
N ASP A 442 5.92 18.07 12.77
CA ASP A 442 5.45 17.00 13.68
C ASP A 442 3.93 16.94 13.83
N ILE A 443 3.20 17.93 13.32
CA ILE A 443 1.75 18.03 13.44
C ILE A 443 1.27 18.78 12.18
N TYR A 444 0.27 18.25 11.47
CA TYR A 444 -0.57 19.03 10.55
C TYR A 444 -1.31 20.08 11.40
N GLN A 445 -0.61 21.11 11.86
CA GLN A 445 -1.21 22.16 12.67
C GLN A 445 -2.30 22.79 11.84
N SER A 446 -3.52 22.68 12.36
CA SER A 446 -4.73 23.30 11.86
C SER A 446 -4.44 24.77 11.61
N SER A 447 -4.20 25.13 10.36
CA SER A 447 -4.13 26.51 9.91
C SER A 447 -5.55 27.07 9.86
N ILE A 448 -6.21 27.08 11.02
CA ILE A 448 -7.38 27.92 11.23
C ILE A 448 -6.93 29.31 10.86
N VAL A 449 -7.49 29.88 9.80
CA VAL A 449 -7.10 31.21 9.34
C VAL A 449 -7.58 32.20 10.40
N PRO A 450 -6.69 32.78 11.23
CA PRO A 450 -7.12 33.60 12.34
C PRO A 450 -7.82 34.85 11.81
N GLY A 451 -8.99 35.18 12.36
CA GLY A 451 -9.76 36.35 11.94
C GLY A 451 -10.56 36.21 10.64
N PHE A 452 -10.59 35.03 10.01
CA PHE A 452 -11.51 34.79 8.89
C PHE A 452 -12.96 34.78 9.39
N LYS A 453 -13.78 35.71 8.86
CA LYS A 453 -15.22 35.73 9.14
C LYS A 453 -15.91 34.72 8.23
N TYR A 454 -16.61 33.76 8.84
CA TYR A 454 -17.36 32.74 8.13
C TYR A 454 -18.82 32.70 8.59
N ASP A 455 -19.69 32.19 7.73
CA ASP A 455 -21.10 31.99 8.04
C ASP A 455 -21.25 30.79 9.00
N LYS A 456 -21.72 31.06 10.22
CA LYS A 456 -21.96 30.05 11.25
C LYS A 456 -23.24 29.24 11.01
N GLY A 457 -24.11 29.69 10.11
CA GLY A 457 -25.30 28.95 9.70
C GLY A 457 -25.01 27.78 8.75
N VAL A 458 -23.76 27.63 8.29
CA VAL A 458 -23.30 26.44 7.57
C VAL A 458 -22.75 25.45 8.59
N GLU A 459 -23.61 24.56 9.06
CA GLU A 459 -23.30 23.53 10.05
C GLU A 459 -22.86 22.23 9.38
N ARG A 460 -23.37 21.91 8.19
CA ARG A 460 -23.11 20.64 7.48
C ARG A 460 -22.74 20.83 6.03
N VAL A 461 -21.60 20.29 5.65
CA VAL A 461 -21.14 20.25 4.26
C VAL A 461 -20.97 18.80 3.81
N VAL A 462 -21.62 18.46 2.70
CA VAL A 462 -21.47 17.15 2.03
C VAL A 462 -20.68 17.35 0.74
N ILE A 463 -19.63 16.55 0.55
CA ILE A 463 -18.73 16.61 -0.61
C ILE A 463 -18.79 15.27 -1.34
N VAL A 464 -19.20 15.29 -2.60
CA VAL A 464 -19.36 14.09 -3.43
C VAL A 464 -18.13 13.94 -4.33
N GLY A 465 -17.19 13.12 -3.88
CA GLY A 465 -15.97 12.75 -4.59
C GLY A 465 -14.72 12.94 -3.74
N ASN A 466 -14.08 11.84 -3.32
CA ASN A 466 -12.80 11.82 -2.60
C ASN A 466 -11.56 12.06 -3.52
N GLY A 467 -11.75 12.80 -4.61
CA GLY A 467 -10.67 13.25 -5.47
C GLY A 467 -9.93 14.44 -4.85
N ILE A 468 -8.94 14.96 -5.57
CA ILE A 468 -8.16 16.10 -5.06
C ILE A 468 -9.00 17.35 -4.84
N ALA A 469 -9.98 17.63 -5.71
CA ALA A 469 -10.89 18.77 -5.57
C ALA A 469 -11.70 18.67 -4.26
N GLY A 470 -12.30 17.50 -3.98
CA GLY A 470 -13.11 17.30 -2.77
C GLY A 470 -12.30 17.35 -1.48
N VAL A 471 -11.10 16.77 -1.48
CA VAL A 471 -10.22 16.80 -0.30
C VAL A 471 -9.66 18.20 -0.06
N THR A 472 -9.34 18.95 -1.12
CA THR A 472 -8.93 20.35 -1.02
C THR A 472 -10.08 21.20 -0.49
N ALA A 473 -11.31 21.00 -0.95
CA ALA A 473 -12.48 21.66 -0.40
C ALA A 473 -12.63 21.35 1.09
N ALA A 474 -12.54 20.07 1.49
CA ALA A 474 -12.63 19.66 2.89
C ALA A 474 -11.56 20.32 3.79
N ASP A 475 -10.31 20.37 3.33
CA ASP A 475 -9.22 21.06 4.02
C ASP A 475 -9.53 22.56 4.19
N HIS A 476 -9.89 23.24 3.10
CA HIS A 476 -10.17 24.67 3.13
C HIS A 476 -11.39 25.02 3.98
N ILE A 477 -12.42 24.16 4.00
CA ILE A 477 -13.59 24.29 4.87
C ILE A 477 -13.16 24.12 6.33
N ARG A 478 -12.42 23.07 6.70
CA ARG A 478 -12.01 22.88 8.10
C ARG A 478 -11.17 24.05 8.63
N ARG A 479 -10.30 24.63 7.79
CA ARG A 479 -9.49 25.81 8.13
C ARG A 479 -10.29 27.10 8.32
N ARG A 480 -11.47 27.23 7.70
CA ARG A 480 -12.27 28.48 7.70
C ARG A 480 -13.59 28.37 8.46
N HIS A 481 -14.15 27.17 8.56
CA HIS A 481 -15.38 26.80 9.25
C HIS A 481 -15.06 25.67 10.26
N PRO A 482 -14.35 25.98 11.35
CA PRO A 482 -13.78 24.97 12.26
C PRO A 482 -14.83 24.10 12.98
N HIS A 483 -16.09 24.52 13.03
CA HIS A 483 -17.18 23.78 13.69
C HIS A 483 -18.10 23.04 12.71
N CYS A 484 -17.91 23.18 11.40
CA CYS A 484 -18.74 22.51 10.41
C CYS A 484 -18.51 20.98 10.45
N GLU A 485 -19.60 20.22 10.34
CA GLU A 485 -19.57 18.79 10.04
C GLU A 485 -19.26 18.62 8.55
N ILE A 486 -18.30 17.75 8.21
CA ILE A 486 -17.86 17.54 6.84
C ILE A 486 -17.98 16.05 6.52
N HIS A 487 -18.82 15.72 5.55
CA HIS A 487 -18.89 14.38 4.98
C HIS A 487 -18.25 14.36 3.60
N LEU A 488 -17.29 13.47 3.39
CA LEU A 488 -16.61 13.29 2.11
C LEU A 488 -16.89 11.89 1.57
N ILE A 489 -17.59 11.80 0.43
CA ILE A 489 -18.04 10.54 -0.15
C ILE A 489 -17.14 10.13 -1.31
N GLY A 490 -16.71 8.87 -1.33
CA GLY A 490 -15.87 8.30 -2.38
C GLY A 490 -16.36 6.93 -2.81
N ARG A 491 -16.63 6.78 -4.12
CA ARG A 491 -16.98 5.49 -4.73
C ARG A 491 -15.85 4.46 -4.60
N GLU A 492 -14.61 4.93 -4.69
CA GLU A 492 -13.43 4.06 -4.57
C GLU A 492 -13.16 3.69 -3.10
N ARG A 493 -12.59 2.50 -2.90
CA ARG A 493 -12.19 1.98 -1.57
C ARG A 493 -10.91 2.61 -1.00
N HIS A 494 -10.38 3.64 -1.65
CA HIS A 494 -9.09 4.24 -1.35
C HIS A 494 -9.28 5.69 -0.89
N HIS A 495 -8.54 6.08 0.15
CA HIS A 495 -8.32 7.50 0.48
C HIS A 495 -7.60 8.21 -0.68
N LEU A 496 -7.48 9.54 -0.59
CA LEU A 496 -6.86 10.35 -1.64
C LEU A 496 -5.50 9.78 -2.05
N TYR A 497 -5.38 9.50 -3.34
CA TYR A 497 -4.15 8.99 -3.92
C TYR A 497 -3.82 9.72 -5.22
N ASN A 498 -2.55 9.64 -5.62
CA ASN A 498 -2.05 10.21 -6.85
C ASN A 498 -2.57 9.41 -8.04
N ARG A 499 -3.65 9.90 -8.65
CA ARG A 499 -4.24 9.30 -9.85
C ARG A 499 -3.31 9.37 -11.07
N MET A 500 -2.37 10.30 -11.12
CA MET A 500 -1.40 10.39 -12.22
C MET A 500 -0.39 9.23 -12.16
N GLY A 501 -0.16 8.64 -10.99
CA GLY A 501 0.74 7.50 -10.82
C GLY A 501 0.09 6.11 -10.97
N ILE A 502 -1.17 6.02 -11.43
CA ILE A 502 -1.94 4.75 -11.42
C ILE A 502 -1.36 3.66 -12.30
N THR A 503 -0.66 4.02 -13.36
CA THR A 503 0.01 3.07 -14.27
C THR A 503 1.05 2.22 -13.53
N ARG A 504 1.62 2.73 -12.43
CA ARG A 504 2.50 1.96 -11.54
C ARG A 504 1.82 0.77 -10.89
N LEU A 505 0.49 0.79 -10.73
CA LEU A 505 -0.26 -0.34 -10.16
C LEU A 505 -0.34 -1.53 -11.12
N ILE A 506 -0.18 -1.30 -12.43
CA ILE A 506 -0.19 -2.35 -13.45
C ILE A 506 0.99 -3.31 -13.25
N TYR A 507 2.19 -2.79 -12.95
CA TYR A 507 3.40 -3.61 -12.80
C TYR A 507 3.94 -3.67 -11.36
N GLY A 508 3.68 -2.66 -10.53
CA GLY A 508 4.20 -2.54 -9.18
C GLY A 508 3.31 -3.22 -8.13
N ARG A 509 3.83 -4.27 -7.48
CA ARG A 509 3.09 -5.02 -6.44
C ARG A 509 2.63 -4.15 -5.26
N SER A 510 3.49 -3.24 -4.80
CA SER A 510 3.25 -2.37 -3.64
C SER A 510 3.11 -0.89 -4.03
N ALA A 511 2.77 -0.62 -5.30
CA ALA A 511 2.71 0.76 -5.78
C ALA A 511 1.65 1.60 -5.05
N MET A 512 0.52 0.99 -4.64
CA MET A 512 -0.57 1.72 -3.97
C MET A 512 -0.12 2.44 -2.70
N GLN A 513 0.76 1.82 -1.90
CA GLN A 513 1.26 2.43 -0.67
C GLN A 513 1.98 3.75 -0.94
N GLY A 514 2.73 3.84 -2.04
CA GLY A 514 3.42 5.06 -2.46
C GLY A 514 2.55 6.05 -3.24
N LEU A 515 1.28 5.73 -3.49
CA LEU A 515 0.35 6.63 -4.18
C LEU A 515 -0.53 7.44 -3.24
N TYR A 516 -0.73 7.03 -1.99
CA TYR A 516 -1.53 7.82 -1.04
C TYR A 516 -0.88 9.20 -0.81
N LEU A 517 -1.66 10.26 -0.97
CA LEU A 517 -1.18 11.64 -0.85
C LEU A 517 -1.28 12.18 0.57
N LEU A 518 -2.21 11.64 1.35
CA LEU A 518 -2.42 11.98 2.75
C LEU A 518 -2.45 10.71 3.59
N PRO A 519 -1.89 10.74 4.81
CA PRO A 519 -2.08 9.66 5.76
C PRO A 519 -3.56 9.58 6.15
N GLU A 520 -4.05 8.38 6.42
CA GLU A 520 -5.43 8.18 6.88
C GLU A 520 -5.77 8.98 8.14
N GLN A 521 -4.80 9.17 9.03
CA GLN A 521 -4.91 9.99 10.24
C GLN A 521 -5.35 11.43 9.95
N TRP A 522 -5.00 11.98 8.78
CA TRP A 522 -5.37 13.34 8.41
C TRP A 522 -6.87 13.58 8.45
N TYR A 523 -7.68 12.59 8.02
CA TYR A 523 -9.13 12.73 8.03
C TYR A 523 -9.69 12.79 9.46
N GLU A 524 -9.11 12.01 10.38
CA GLU A 524 -9.48 12.03 11.80
C GLU A 524 -9.06 13.34 12.46
N ASP A 525 -7.82 13.78 12.25
CA ASP A 525 -7.25 15.00 12.84
C ASP A 525 -8.02 16.25 12.39
N PHE A 526 -8.53 16.25 11.16
CA PHE A 526 -9.35 17.33 10.60
C PHE A 526 -10.84 17.10 10.80
N ASN A 527 -11.27 16.11 11.58
CA ASN A 527 -12.68 15.80 11.85
C ASN A 527 -13.52 15.73 10.56
N ILE A 528 -13.04 14.98 9.56
CA ILE A 528 -13.71 14.75 8.27
C ILE A 528 -14.22 13.32 8.26
N THR A 529 -15.54 13.14 8.15
CA THR A 529 -16.15 11.82 8.04
C THR A 529 -16.05 11.34 6.59
N CYS A 530 -15.17 10.38 6.34
CA CYS A 530 -14.93 9.84 5.00
C CYS A 530 -15.76 8.57 4.76
N TRP A 531 -16.66 8.62 3.78
CA TRP A 531 -17.49 7.50 3.35
C TRP A 531 -16.89 6.88 2.08
N LEU A 532 -16.05 5.86 2.24
CA LEU A 532 -15.40 5.16 1.13
C LEU A 532 -16.19 3.93 0.69
N ASN A 533 -15.95 3.47 -0.55
CA ASN A 533 -16.61 2.29 -1.13
C ASN A 533 -18.14 2.40 -1.11
N THR A 534 -18.65 3.63 -1.27
CA THR A 534 -20.08 3.93 -1.36
C THR A 534 -20.29 5.08 -2.35
N HIS A 535 -21.47 5.16 -2.95
CA HIS A 535 -21.82 6.19 -3.91
C HIS A 535 -23.11 6.87 -3.49
N VAL A 536 -23.31 8.09 -4.00
CA VAL A 536 -24.59 8.80 -3.86
C VAL A 536 -25.58 8.20 -4.85
N THR A 537 -26.74 7.78 -4.34
CA THR A 537 -27.83 7.20 -5.15
C THR A 537 -28.86 8.25 -5.53
N HIS A 538 -29.10 9.22 -4.66
CA HIS A 538 -30.07 10.28 -4.87
C HIS A 538 -29.72 11.53 -4.06
N VAL A 539 -30.08 12.70 -4.58
CA VAL A 539 -30.01 13.98 -3.86
C VAL A 539 -31.39 14.62 -3.93
N ASP A 540 -31.99 14.82 -2.77
CA ASP A 540 -33.21 15.60 -2.63
C ASP A 540 -32.82 17.06 -2.37
N ARG A 541 -33.10 17.94 -3.34
CA ARG A 541 -32.75 19.36 -3.28
C ARG A 541 -33.70 20.16 -2.37
N ASP A 542 -34.96 19.75 -2.30
CA ASP A 542 -35.98 20.43 -1.51
C ASP A 542 -35.78 20.12 -0.02
N ALA A 543 -35.54 18.84 0.30
CA ALA A 543 -35.23 18.41 1.67
C ALA A 543 -33.76 18.64 2.06
N ARG A 544 -32.89 18.98 1.10
CA ARG A 544 -31.43 19.10 1.24
C ARG A 544 -30.79 17.89 1.90
N THR A 545 -31.02 16.72 1.30
CA THR A 545 -30.43 15.46 1.76
C THR A 545 -29.74 14.69 0.64
N VAL A 546 -28.75 13.89 1.01
CA VAL A 546 -27.98 13.00 0.12
C VAL A 546 -28.15 11.57 0.60
N ALA A 547 -28.72 10.70 -0.24
CA ALA A 547 -28.85 9.27 0.04
C ALA A 547 -27.62 8.51 -0.46
N LEU A 548 -27.09 7.61 0.36
CA LEU A 548 -25.95 6.77 0.04
C LEU A 548 -26.39 5.34 -0.32
N GLY A 549 -25.57 4.64 -1.13
CA GLY A 549 -25.79 3.23 -1.47
C GLY A 549 -25.71 2.26 -0.28
N THR A 550 -25.20 2.74 0.86
CA THR A 550 -25.16 2.01 2.14
C THR A 550 -26.47 2.13 2.94
N GLY A 551 -27.39 3.02 2.54
CA GLY A 551 -28.71 3.20 3.13
C GLY A 551 -28.85 4.45 4.02
N GLU A 552 -27.76 5.12 4.38
CA GLU A 552 -27.77 6.36 5.15
C GLU A 552 -28.25 7.54 4.31
N THR A 553 -28.86 8.52 4.99
CA THR A 553 -29.27 9.80 4.42
C THR A 553 -28.60 10.92 5.18
N LEU A 554 -27.83 11.75 4.48
CA LEU A 554 -27.04 12.83 5.06
C LEU A 554 -27.69 14.19 4.76
N PRO A 555 -28.09 14.98 5.77
CA PRO A 555 -28.55 16.35 5.55
C PRO A 555 -27.37 17.27 5.22
N TYR A 556 -27.60 18.31 4.40
CA TYR A 556 -26.59 19.30 4.06
C TYR A 556 -27.12 20.73 4.08
N ASP A 557 -26.28 21.68 4.48
CA ASP A 557 -26.48 23.10 4.20
C ASP A 557 -25.82 23.49 2.88
N ARG A 558 -24.71 22.83 2.55
CA ARG A 558 -23.97 22.99 1.30
C ARG A 558 -23.56 21.63 0.76
N LEU A 559 -23.77 21.44 -0.55
CA LEU A 559 -23.34 20.26 -1.29
C LEU A 559 -22.25 20.66 -2.28
N ILE A 560 -21.16 19.91 -2.36
CA ILE A 560 -20.07 20.16 -3.30
C ILE A 560 -19.87 18.93 -4.19
N LEU A 561 -20.07 19.10 -5.49
CA LEU A 561 -19.87 18.06 -6.50
C LEU A 561 -18.42 18.07 -7.00
N THR A 562 -17.69 17.02 -6.67
CA THR A 562 -16.29 16.79 -7.08
C THR A 562 -16.12 15.40 -7.66
N THR A 563 -17.12 14.94 -8.43
CA THR A 563 -17.20 13.60 -9.02
C THR A 563 -16.16 13.36 -10.11
N GLY A 564 -15.56 14.43 -10.62
CA GLY A 564 -14.48 14.37 -11.58
C GLY A 564 -14.95 13.94 -12.96
N SER A 565 -14.27 12.95 -13.54
CA SER A 565 -14.47 12.54 -14.93
C SER A 565 -14.29 11.03 -15.12
N GLN A 566 -14.99 10.51 -16.13
CA GLN A 566 -14.93 9.12 -16.56
C GLN A 566 -14.16 8.98 -17.87
N SER A 567 -13.56 7.82 -18.11
CA SER A 567 -12.90 7.51 -19.38
C SER A 567 -13.89 7.55 -20.53
N PHE A 568 -13.51 8.19 -21.63
CA PHE A 568 -14.27 8.18 -22.86
C PHE A 568 -13.81 7.02 -23.75
N VAL A 569 -14.77 6.23 -24.22
CA VAL A 569 -14.56 5.17 -25.19
C VAL A 569 -15.30 5.56 -26.48
N PRO A 570 -14.60 5.73 -27.62
CA PRO A 570 -15.26 5.95 -28.90
C PRO A 570 -16.04 4.69 -29.31
N PRO A 571 -17.03 4.81 -30.22
CA PRO A 571 -17.72 3.64 -30.76
C PRO A 571 -16.70 2.67 -31.39
N ILE A 572 -16.53 1.50 -30.79
CA ILE A 572 -15.69 0.41 -31.27
C ILE A 572 -16.55 -0.85 -31.23
N ASP A 573 -16.75 -1.46 -32.39
CA ASP A 573 -17.56 -2.68 -32.47
C ASP A 573 -16.89 -3.81 -31.67
N GLY A 574 -17.66 -4.51 -30.84
CA GLY A 574 -17.14 -5.57 -29.96
C GLY A 574 -16.44 -5.06 -28.69
N TYR A 575 -16.38 -3.75 -28.44
CA TYR A 575 -15.91 -3.24 -27.14
C TYR A 575 -16.85 -3.67 -25.99
N GLY A 576 -16.29 -3.90 -24.79
CA GLY A 576 -17.03 -4.36 -23.60
C GLY A 576 -16.94 -5.86 -23.36
N MET A 577 -16.36 -6.64 -24.28
CA MET A 577 -16.04 -8.04 -24.06
C MET A 577 -14.85 -8.21 -23.09
N PRO A 578 -14.68 -9.40 -22.46
CA PRO A 578 -13.52 -9.68 -21.62
C PRO A 578 -12.20 -9.39 -22.35
N GLY A 579 -11.29 -8.69 -21.67
CA GLY A 579 -10.02 -8.25 -22.23
C GLY A 579 -10.02 -6.85 -22.85
N THR A 580 -11.16 -6.16 -22.85
CA THR A 580 -11.24 -4.73 -23.17
C THR A 580 -11.28 -3.90 -21.88
N PHE A 581 -10.49 -2.83 -21.80
CA PHE A 581 -10.30 -2.03 -20.59
C PHE A 581 -10.27 -0.53 -20.88
N VAL A 582 -10.50 0.24 -19.82
CA VAL A 582 -10.08 1.64 -19.66
C VAL A 582 -9.14 1.73 -18.46
N LEU A 583 -8.49 2.89 -18.28
CA LEU A 583 -7.68 3.15 -17.09
C LEU A 583 -7.98 4.54 -16.52
N ARG A 584 -8.65 4.59 -15.38
CA ARG A 584 -8.92 5.83 -14.65
C ARG A 584 -8.73 5.67 -13.15
N SER A 585 -9.13 4.53 -12.59
CA SER A 585 -9.11 4.22 -11.17
C SER A 585 -7.95 3.29 -10.78
N ALA A 586 -7.68 3.21 -9.47
CA ALA A 586 -6.74 2.21 -8.95
C ALA A 586 -7.25 0.78 -9.19
N GLU A 587 -8.57 0.60 -9.19
CA GLU A 587 -9.23 -0.68 -9.46
C GLU A 587 -9.02 -1.11 -10.92
N ASP A 588 -9.17 -0.20 -11.89
CA ASP A 588 -8.93 -0.49 -13.31
C ASP A 588 -7.51 -1.05 -13.51
N ALA A 589 -6.51 -0.38 -12.93
CA ALA A 589 -5.11 -0.80 -13.02
C ALA A 589 -4.86 -2.18 -12.39
N MET A 590 -5.47 -2.45 -11.23
CA MET A 590 -5.36 -3.74 -10.55
C MET A 590 -6.07 -4.86 -11.33
N THR A 591 -7.22 -4.55 -11.93
CA THR A 591 -8.00 -5.48 -12.78
C THR A 591 -7.22 -5.82 -14.04
N ILE A 592 -6.62 -4.83 -14.72
CA ILE A 592 -5.72 -5.05 -15.86
C ILE A 592 -4.59 -6.00 -15.47
N ARG A 593 -3.91 -5.74 -14.34
CA ARG A 593 -2.81 -6.60 -13.86
C ARG A 593 -3.27 -8.03 -13.59
N ALA A 594 -4.40 -8.19 -12.89
CA ALA A 594 -4.96 -9.50 -12.56
C ALA A 594 -5.32 -10.26 -13.83
N TYR A 595 -6.00 -9.61 -14.77
CA TYR A 595 -6.40 -10.19 -16.04
C TYR A 595 -5.20 -10.71 -16.84
N VAL A 596 -4.14 -9.91 -16.99
CA VAL A 596 -2.90 -10.34 -17.67
C VAL A 596 -2.34 -11.62 -17.03
N GLN A 597 -2.28 -11.67 -15.70
CA GLN A 597 -1.70 -12.80 -14.97
C GLN A 597 -2.55 -14.06 -15.05
N GLU A 598 -3.88 -13.91 -14.98
CA GLU A 598 -4.83 -15.02 -15.01
C GLU A 598 -4.96 -15.62 -16.40
N GLN A 599 -4.98 -14.77 -17.44
CA GLN A 599 -5.15 -15.21 -18.82
C GLN A 599 -3.82 -15.53 -19.52
N GLY A 600 -2.68 -15.20 -18.90
CA GLY A 600 -1.37 -15.37 -19.53
C GLY A 600 -1.21 -14.54 -20.80
N SER A 601 -1.80 -13.34 -20.82
CA SER A 601 -1.80 -12.42 -21.96
C SER A 601 -0.37 -12.08 -22.39
N ARG A 602 -0.14 -12.05 -23.71
CA ARG A 602 1.17 -11.75 -24.31
C ARG A 602 1.16 -10.48 -25.13
N THR A 603 0.01 -10.12 -25.71
CA THR A 603 -0.12 -8.97 -26.62
C THR A 603 -1.11 -7.96 -26.08
N ALA A 604 -0.78 -6.67 -26.19
CA ALA A 604 -1.69 -5.59 -25.87
C ALA A 604 -1.73 -4.52 -26.96
N VAL A 605 -2.93 -4.00 -27.21
CA VAL A 605 -3.15 -2.82 -28.04
C VAL A 605 -3.64 -1.69 -27.15
N VAL A 606 -2.98 -0.53 -27.22
CA VAL A 606 -3.39 0.69 -26.53
C VAL A 606 -3.92 1.69 -27.57
N ALA A 607 -5.23 1.95 -27.54
CA ALA A 607 -5.87 2.94 -28.39
C ALA A 607 -5.80 4.33 -27.75
N GLY A 608 -4.86 5.15 -28.21
CA GLY A 608 -4.59 6.51 -27.77
C GLY A 608 -3.11 6.73 -27.39
N GLY A 609 -2.43 7.61 -28.11
CA GLY A 609 -1.04 8.07 -27.87
C GLY A 609 -0.95 9.36 -27.05
N GLY A 610 -1.94 9.60 -26.19
CA GLY A 610 -1.92 10.64 -25.16
C GLY A 610 -1.05 10.24 -23.95
N LEU A 611 -0.88 11.16 -22.98
CA LEU A 611 -0.04 10.93 -21.78
C LEU A 611 -0.37 9.60 -21.08
N LEU A 612 -1.64 9.41 -20.73
CA LEU A 612 -2.12 8.21 -20.05
C LEU A 612 -1.92 6.94 -20.89
N GLY A 613 -2.16 7.02 -22.20
CA GLY A 613 -2.02 5.87 -23.11
C GLY A 613 -0.56 5.43 -23.21
N LEU A 614 0.37 6.37 -23.34
CA LEU A 614 1.80 6.09 -23.38
C LEU A 614 2.33 5.54 -22.05
N GLU A 615 1.92 6.10 -20.92
CA GLU A 615 2.30 5.58 -19.60
C GLU A 615 1.71 4.18 -19.35
N ALA A 616 0.47 3.93 -19.79
CA ALA A 616 -0.14 2.61 -19.67
C ALA A 616 0.53 1.58 -20.59
N ALA A 617 0.88 1.97 -21.82
CA ALA A 617 1.67 1.15 -22.73
C ALA A 617 3.02 0.75 -22.11
N TYR A 618 3.71 1.71 -21.48
CA TYR A 618 4.93 1.43 -20.72
C TYR A 618 4.68 0.50 -19.53
N GLY A 619 3.58 0.68 -18.81
CA GLY A 619 3.19 -0.19 -17.69
C GLY A 619 2.92 -1.64 -18.12
N LEU A 620 2.25 -1.84 -19.25
CA LEU A 620 1.98 -3.16 -19.85
C LEU A 620 3.27 -3.79 -20.39
N TYR A 621 4.13 -3.00 -21.02
CA TYR A 621 5.46 -3.44 -21.45
C TYR A 621 6.30 -3.93 -20.25
N LYS A 622 6.30 -3.19 -19.13
CA LYS A 622 6.96 -3.61 -17.88
C LYS A 622 6.36 -4.88 -17.28
N LEU A 623 5.11 -5.19 -17.58
CA LEU A 623 4.44 -6.43 -17.19
C LEU A 623 4.79 -7.61 -18.12
N GLY A 624 5.54 -7.36 -19.21
CA GLY A 624 6.07 -8.37 -20.12
C GLY A 624 5.27 -8.57 -21.41
N LEU A 625 4.32 -7.68 -21.73
CA LEU A 625 3.54 -7.78 -22.97
C LEU A 625 4.27 -7.14 -24.15
N GLU A 626 4.01 -7.67 -25.34
CA GLU A 626 4.23 -6.96 -26.60
C GLU A 626 3.14 -5.92 -26.79
N VAL A 627 3.53 -4.64 -26.80
CA VAL A 627 2.57 -3.52 -26.80
C VAL A 627 2.61 -2.80 -28.14
N THR A 628 1.42 -2.55 -28.72
CA THR A 628 1.22 -1.65 -29.86
C THR A 628 0.35 -0.48 -29.45
N VAL A 629 0.86 0.74 -29.57
CA VAL A 629 0.11 1.99 -29.37
C VAL A 629 -0.43 2.46 -30.72
N LEU A 630 -1.70 2.82 -30.75
CA LEU A 630 -2.36 3.43 -31.90
C LEU A 630 -2.71 4.88 -31.56
N GLU A 631 -2.21 5.82 -32.34
CA GLU A 631 -2.53 7.24 -32.21
C GLU A 631 -3.19 7.71 -33.50
N ARG A 632 -4.32 8.40 -33.39
CA ARG A 632 -5.06 8.89 -34.56
C ARG A 632 -4.37 10.08 -35.23
N SER A 633 -3.64 10.87 -34.45
CA SER A 633 -2.89 12.03 -34.93
C SER A 633 -1.60 11.59 -35.63
N PRO A 634 -1.01 12.44 -36.50
CA PRO A 634 0.30 12.17 -37.11
C PRO A 634 1.47 12.23 -36.12
N ALA A 635 1.24 12.70 -34.88
CA ALA A 635 2.25 12.85 -33.84
C ALA A 635 1.71 12.43 -32.47
N LEU A 636 2.59 11.89 -31.63
CA LEU A 636 2.31 11.61 -30.23
C LEU A 636 2.20 12.92 -29.44
N LEU A 637 1.31 12.95 -28.45
CA LEU A 637 1.12 14.12 -27.57
C LEU A 637 0.95 15.44 -28.34
N ALA A 638 0.24 15.44 -29.48
CA ALA A 638 0.14 16.59 -30.38
C ALA A 638 -0.46 17.87 -29.74
N ARG A 639 -1.07 17.76 -28.55
CA ARG A 639 -1.54 18.92 -27.75
C ARG A 639 -0.45 19.53 -26.88
N GLN A 640 0.62 18.79 -26.58
CA GLN A 640 1.68 19.17 -25.65
C GLN A 640 3.05 19.32 -26.33
N LEU A 641 3.29 18.59 -27.42
CA LEU A 641 4.58 18.52 -28.10
C LEU A 641 4.48 19.03 -29.54
N ASP A 642 5.59 19.61 -30.02
CA ASP A 642 5.79 19.83 -31.45
C ASP A 642 6.22 18.53 -32.15
N ALA A 643 6.20 18.54 -33.49
CA ALA A 643 6.51 17.36 -34.30
C ALA A 643 7.89 16.76 -33.98
N ARG A 644 8.91 17.62 -33.82
CA ARG A 644 10.28 17.18 -33.53
C ARG A 644 10.39 16.51 -32.16
N SER A 645 9.74 17.05 -31.14
CA SER A 645 9.72 16.46 -29.80
C SER A 645 8.95 15.14 -29.79
N SER A 646 7.88 15.04 -30.58
CA SER A 646 7.16 13.80 -30.80
C SER A 646 8.04 12.74 -31.48
N GLU A 647 8.84 13.10 -32.48
CA GLU A 647 9.78 12.16 -33.14
C GLU A 647 10.80 11.59 -32.15
N PHE A 648 11.35 12.42 -31.24
CA PHE A 648 12.25 11.93 -30.19
C PHE A 648 11.54 10.95 -29.24
N LEU A 649 10.30 11.24 -28.85
CA LEU A 649 9.52 10.36 -28.00
C LEU A 649 9.17 9.04 -28.70
N LEU A 650 8.79 9.10 -29.97
CA LEU A 650 8.53 7.93 -30.81
C LEU A 650 9.76 7.02 -30.85
N ALA A 651 10.92 7.57 -31.22
CA ALA A 651 12.17 6.82 -31.28
C ALA A 651 12.57 6.21 -29.93
N TYR A 652 12.30 6.92 -28.83
CA TYR A 652 12.53 6.39 -27.48
C TYR A 652 11.64 5.18 -27.18
N LEU A 653 10.33 5.25 -27.48
CA LEU A 653 9.38 4.17 -27.24
C LEU A 653 9.67 2.94 -28.12
N GLU A 654 9.99 3.16 -29.40
CA GLU A 654 10.39 2.10 -30.32
C GLU A 654 11.70 1.45 -29.89
N GLY A 655 12.65 2.24 -29.38
CA GLY A 655 13.89 1.73 -28.80
C GLY A 655 13.69 0.85 -27.56
N LEU A 656 12.58 1.00 -26.84
CA LEU A 656 12.17 0.09 -25.76
C LEU A 656 11.52 -1.20 -26.27
N GLY A 657 11.11 -1.25 -27.54
CA GLY A 657 10.34 -2.34 -28.14
C GLY A 657 8.83 -2.14 -28.11
N ILE A 658 8.35 -0.94 -27.76
CA ILE A 658 6.93 -0.59 -27.86
C ILE A 658 6.65 -0.13 -29.29
N ARG A 659 5.76 -0.83 -29.99
CA ARG A 659 5.37 -0.45 -31.36
C ARG A 659 4.41 0.71 -31.29
N VAL A 660 4.58 1.71 -32.14
CA VAL A 660 3.67 2.85 -32.22
C VAL A 660 3.23 3.01 -33.67
N ARG A 661 1.94 3.25 -33.89
CA ARG A 661 1.39 3.59 -35.20
C ARG A 661 0.58 4.86 -35.08
N THR A 662 1.07 5.92 -35.70
CA THR A 662 0.33 7.16 -35.89
C THR A 662 -0.66 7.00 -37.05
N GLU A 663 -1.64 7.89 -37.12
CA GLU A 663 -2.71 7.86 -38.12
C GLU A 663 -3.46 6.52 -38.16
N ALA A 664 -3.57 5.86 -36.98
CA ALA A 664 -4.21 4.56 -36.84
C ALA A 664 -5.20 4.56 -35.67
N GLU A 665 -6.34 3.89 -35.87
CA GLU A 665 -7.37 3.71 -34.85
C GLU A 665 -8.00 2.32 -34.92
N VAL A 666 -8.59 1.88 -33.80
CA VAL A 666 -9.31 0.61 -33.72
C VAL A 666 -10.73 0.81 -34.24
N ALA A 667 -11.12 0.02 -35.24
CA ALA A 667 -12.48 -0.02 -35.75
C ALA A 667 -13.34 -1.06 -35.03
N ALA A 668 -12.78 -2.26 -34.80
CA ALA A 668 -13.49 -3.37 -34.15
C ALA A 668 -12.55 -4.25 -33.30
N ALA A 669 -13.10 -4.89 -32.28
CA ALA A 669 -12.48 -5.93 -31.48
C ALA A 669 -13.22 -7.26 -31.68
N HIS A 670 -12.49 -8.35 -31.84
CA HIS A 670 -13.05 -9.66 -32.13
C HIS A 670 -12.58 -10.70 -31.12
N ALA A 671 -13.49 -11.59 -30.75
CA ALA A 671 -13.18 -12.77 -29.94
C ALA A 671 -12.71 -13.93 -30.82
N ALA A 672 -11.95 -14.88 -30.25
CA ALA A 672 -11.42 -16.03 -30.97
C ALA A 672 -12.52 -16.97 -31.51
N ASP A 673 -13.58 -17.19 -30.72
CA ASP A 673 -14.72 -18.04 -31.04
C ASP A 673 -15.97 -17.25 -30.64
N GLY A 674 -16.93 -17.03 -31.53
CA GLY A 674 -18.13 -16.17 -31.32
C GLY A 674 -19.12 -16.63 -30.23
N ALA A 675 -18.67 -17.38 -29.23
CA ALA A 675 -19.43 -17.79 -28.05
C ALA A 675 -19.60 -16.64 -27.05
N ALA A 676 -20.74 -16.64 -26.35
CA ALA A 676 -20.98 -15.70 -25.26
C ALA A 676 -19.92 -15.86 -24.15
N GLY A 677 -19.26 -14.75 -23.78
CA GLY A 677 -18.19 -14.74 -22.78
C GLY A 677 -16.78 -14.99 -23.34
N ALA A 678 -16.62 -15.11 -24.66
CA ALA A 678 -15.30 -15.17 -25.28
C ALA A 678 -14.55 -13.82 -25.15
N ARG A 679 -13.24 -13.91 -24.95
CA ARG A 679 -12.35 -12.76 -24.74
C ARG A 679 -11.80 -12.21 -26.05
N VAL A 680 -11.35 -10.97 -26.03
CA VAL A 680 -10.65 -10.35 -27.16
C VAL A 680 -9.44 -11.20 -27.55
N ALA A 681 -9.28 -11.39 -28.86
CA ALA A 681 -8.16 -12.11 -29.45
C ALA A 681 -7.51 -11.32 -30.59
N THR A 682 -8.28 -10.49 -31.30
CA THR A 682 -7.78 -9.60 -32.34
C THR A 682 -8.50 -8.27 -32.34
N VAL A 683 -7.86 -7.26 -32.93
CA VAL A 683 -8.48 -5.98 -33.26
C VAL A 683 -8.29 -5.68 -34.74
N THR A 684 -9.33 -5.13 -35.37
CA THR A 684 -9.30 -4.63 -36.75
C THR A 684 -9.16 -3.11 -36.72
N LEU A 685 -8.22 -2.59 -37.48
CA LEU A 685 -7.96 -1.17 -37.61
C LEU A 685 -8.86 -0.53 -38.68
N GLY A 686 -8.93 0.80 -38.71
CA GLY A 686 -9.70 1.55 -39.72
C GLY A 686 -9.28 1.30 -41.17
N ASP A 687 -8.03 0.87 -41.41
CA ASP A 687 -7.50 0.50 -42.73
C ASP A 687 -7.76 -0.98 -43.10
N GLY A 688 -8.44 -1.74 -42.23
CA GLY A 688 -8.74 -3.16 -42.40
C GLY A 688 -7.65 -4.12 -41.91
N GLN A 689 -6.51 -3.63 -41.44
CA GLN A 689 -5.46 -4.49 -40.88
C GLN A 689 -5.91 -5.14 -39.56
N VAL A 690 -5.58 -6.41 -39.37
CA VAL A 690 -5.89 -7.16 -38.15
C VAL A 690 -4.62 -7.37 -37.32
N LEU A 691 -4.69 -7.05 -36.02
CA LEU A 691 -3.62 -7.26 -35.05
C LEU A 691 -4.02 -8.28 -33.99
N PRO A 692 -3.12 -9.17 -33.55
CA PRO A 692 -3.34 -10.00 -32.37
C PRO A 692 -3.43 -9.11 -31.12
N CYS A 693 -4.38 -9.41 -30.25
CA CYS A 693 -4.68 -8.59 -29.08
C CYS A 693 -5.34 -9.43 -27.98
N ASP A 694 -4.59 -9.74 -26.93
CA ASP A 694 -5.15 -10.38 -25.72
C ASP A 694 -5.75 -9.35 -24.75
N LEU A 695 -5.33 -8.09 -24.89
CA LEU A 695 -5.74 -6.96 -24.06
C LEU A 695 -5.85 -5.67 -24.90
N LEU A 696 -7.05 -5.12 -25.01
CA LEU A 696 -7.29 -3.82 -25.60
C LEU A 696 -7.51 -2.78 -24.49
N LEU A 697 -6.63 -1.78 -24.39
CA LEU A 697 -6.79 -0.65 -23.49
C LEU A 697 -7.17 0.61 -24.27
N VAL A 698 -8.30 1.23 -23.94
CA VAL A 698 -8.74 2.48 -24.57
C VAL A 698 -8.40 3.67 -23.68
N ALA A 699 -7.65 4.62 -24.24
CA ALA A 699 -7.18 5.85 -23.61
C ALA A 699 -7.48 7.06 -24.51
N ALA A 700 -8.74 7.21 -24.94
CA ALA A 700 -9.18 8.22 -25.90
C ALA A 700 -9.61 9.56 -25.27
N GLY A 701 -9.31 9.79 -23.99
CA GLY A 701 -9.68 10.98 -23.24
C GLY A 701 -10.70 10.71 -22.13
N ILE A 702 -11.24 11.79 -21.58
CA ILE A 702 -12.18 11.77 -20.45
C ILE A 702 -13.38 12.68 -20.72
N ARG A 703 -14.49 12.45 -20.00
CA ARG A 703 -15.67 13.31 -19.96
C ARG A 703 -16.10 13.56 -18.52
N ALA A 704 -16.61 14.75 -18.23
CA ALA A 704 -17.13 15.09 -16.90
C ALA A 704 -18.19 14.07 -16.45
N ASP A 705 -18.18 13.71 -15.16
CA ASP A 705 -19.17 12.81 -14.58
C ASP A 705 -20.42 13.58 -14.16
N LEU A 706 -21.37 13.66 -15.10
CA LEU A 706 -22.57 14.50 -14.98
C LEU A 706 -23.83 13.74 -14.55
N GLU A 707 -23.73 12.45 -14.24
CA GLU A 707 -24.92 11.63 -13.98
C GLU A 707 -25.74 12.15 -12.80
N LEU A 708 -25.08 12.38 -11.67
CA LEU A 708 -25.76 12.89 -10.47
C LEU A 708 -26.33 14.29 -10.68
N ALA A 709 -25.55 15.19 -11.28
CA ALA A 709 -25.97 16.56 -11.54
C ALA A 709 -27.16 16.64 -12.51
N ARG A 710 -27.25 15.70 -13.47
CA ARG A 710 -28.40 15.58 -14.38
C ARG A 710 -29.65 15.13 -13.65
N GLN A 711 -29.54 14.15 -12.77
CA GLN A 711 -30.66 13.69 -11.93
C GLN A 711 -31.18 14.81 -11.02
N MET A 712 -30.28 15.70 -10.57
CA MET A 712 -30.61 16.88 -9.78
C MET A 712 -31.25 18.01 -10.59
N GLY A 713 -31.25 17.94 -11.92
CA GLY A 713 -31.74 19.01 -12.79
C GLY A 713 -30.91 20.30 -12.69
N LEU A 714 -29.59 20.18 -12.52
CA LEU A 714 -28.67 21.32 -12.59
C LEU A 714 -28.45 21.76 -14.04
N GLU A 715 -27.99 22.99 -14.23
CA GLU A 715 -27.54 23.46 -15.54
C GLU A 715 -26.25 22.76 -15.98
N LEU A 716 -26.29 22.11 -17.13
CA LEU A 716 -25.21 21.29 -17.67
C LEU A 716 -24.88 21.68 -19.11
N GLN A 717 -23.60 21.61 -19.45
CA GLN A 717 -23.08 21.71 -20.81
C GLN A 717 -22.05 20.60 -21.05
N GLN A 718 -20.77 20.93 -21.18
CA GLN A 718 -19.67 19.95 -21.15
C GLN A 718 -19.34 19.51 -19.71
N GLY A 719 -19.64 20.37 -18.74
CA GLY A 719 -19.57 20.13 -17.30
C GLY A 719 -20.82 20.59 -16.55
N VAL A 720 -20.76 20.61 -15.22
CA VAL A 720 -21.70 21.35 -14.37
C VAL A 720 -21.34 22.82 -14.45
N VAL A 721 -22.26 23.65 -14.94
CA VAL A 721 -22.01 25.08 -15.13
C VAL A 721 -21.90 25.75 -13.76
N VAL A 722 -20.81 26.52 -13.56
CA VAL A 722 -20.57 27.26 -12.32
C VAL A 722 -20.22 28.73 -12.55
N ASP A 723 -20.55 29.56 -11.56
CA ASP A 723 -20.17 30.98 -11.49
C ASP A 723 -18.75 31.19 -10.91
N ASP A 724 -18.32 32.45 -10.76
CA ASP A 724 -17.01 32.85 -10.22
C ASP A 724 -16.78 32.38 -8.77
N LEU A 725 -17.84 31.99 -8.07
CA LEU A 725 -17.81 31.45 -6.70
C LEU A 725 -17.99 29.94 -6.66
N MET A 726 -17.90 29.28 -7.82
CA MET A 726 -18.08 27.84 -8.02
C MET A 726 -19.50 27.35 -7.69
N ARG A 727 -20.49 28.24 -7.66
CA ARG A 727 -21.90 27.90 -7.43
C ARG A 727 -22.54 27.42 -8.71
N THR A 728 -23.36 26.39 -8.59
CA THR A 728 -24.19 25.89 -9.69
C THR A 728 -25.46 26.73 -9.86
N SER A 729 -26.37 26.31 -10.75
CA SER A 729 -27.72 26.85 -10.85
C SER A 729 -28.55 26.73 -9.56
N ASP A 730 -28.13 25.90 -8.60
CA ASP A 730 -28.65 25.88 -7.24
C ASP A 730 -27.68 26.59 -6.28
N PRO A 731 -28.12 27.63 -5.53
CA PRO A 731 -27.24 28.42 -4.67
C PRO A 731 -26.67 27.66 -3.46
N HIS A 732 -27.20 26.48 -3.13
CA HIS A 732 -26.70 25.62 -2.07
C HIS A 732 -25.74 24.53 -2.57
N ILE A 733 -25.52 24.46 -3.89
CA ILE A 733 -24.74 23.40 -4.53
C ILE A 733 -23.61 24.01 -5.35
N PHE A 734 -22.42 23.46 -5.17
CA PHE A 734 -21.17 23.89 -5.77
C PHE A 734 -20.59 22.75 -6.61
N ALA A 735 -19.72 23.05 -7.56
CA ALA A 735 -18.95 22.04 -8.28
C ALA A 735 -17.50 22.47 -8.48
N ALA A 736 -16.56 21.52 -8.43
CA ALA A 736 -15.13 21.78 -8.61
C ALA A 736 -14.40 20.58 -9.24
N GLY A 737 -13.24 20.83 -9.83
CA GLY A 737 -12.41 19.86 -10.55
C GLY A 737 -12.93 19.51 -11.94
N ASP A 738 -12.60 18.30 -12.43
CA ASP A 738 -12.94 17.86 -13.81
C ASP A 738 -14.45 17.88 -14.14
N VAL A 739 -15.32 17.93 -13.13
CA VAL A 739 -16.77 17.98 -13.35
C VAL A 739 -17.29 19.39 -13.63
N ALA A 740 -16.56 20.42 -13.21
CA ALA A 740 -17.02 21.81 -13.27
C ALA A 740 -16.65 22.48 -14.60
N GLU A 741 -17.61 23.22 -15.14
CA GLU A 741 -17.44 24.09 -16.31
C GLU A 741 -17.55 25.55 -15.88
N TYR A 742 -16.47 26.30 -16.08
CA TYR A 742 -16.38 27.70 -15.74
C TYR A 742 -16.16 28.53 -17.01
N GLY A 743 -17.02 29.54 -17.24
CA GLY A 743 -16.90 30.42 -18.41
C GLY A 743 -16.93 29.68 -19.75
N GLY A 744 -17.71 28.60 -19.87
CA GLY A 744 -17.80 27.79 -21.09
C GLY A 744 -16.61 26.85 -21.33
N LYS A 745 -15.76 26.65 -20.32
CA LYS A 745 -14.54 25.85 -20.44
C LYS A 745 -14.40 24.83 -19.30
N LEU A 746 -14.06 23.60 -19.67
CA LEU A 746 -13.53 22.59 -18.77
C LEU A 746 -12.03 22.83 -18.59
N TYR A 747 -11.64 23.41 -17.46
CA TYR A 747 -10.23 23.57 -17.13
C TYR A 747 -9.59 22.24 -16.71
N GLY A 748 -10.36 21.39 -16.00
CA GLY A 748 -9.90 20.13 -15.43
C GLY A 748 -8.86 20.34 -14.31
N LEU A 749 -8.64 19.32 -13.48
CA LEU A 749 -7.64 19.31 -12.40
C LEU A 749 -7.90 20.34 -11.27
N TRP A 750 -6.89 21.14 -10.89
CA TRP A 750 -6.87 22.09 -9.76
C TRP A 750 -7.41 23.52 -9.98
N PRO A 751 -7.39 24.11 -11.19
CA PRO A 751 -7.76 25.51 -11.38
C PRO A 751 -9.21 25.87 -11.01
N VAL A 752 -10.11 24.89 -10.95
CA VAL A 752 -11.56 25.06 -10.73
C VAL A 752 -12.00 24.20 -9.55
#